data_AF-A0A5C7RDL4-F1
#
_entry.id   AF-A0A5C7RDL4-F1
#
_cell.length_a   1.000
_cell.length_b   1.000
_cell.length_c   1.000
_cell.angle_alpha   90.00
_cell.angle_beta   90.00
_cell.angle_gamma   90.00
#
_symmetry.space_group_name_H-M   'P 1'
#
loop_
_entity.id
_entity.type
_entity.pdbx_description
1 polymer ?
#
loop_
_entity_poly.entity_id
_entity_poly.type
_entity_poly.pdbx_seq_one_letter_code
_entity_poly.pdbx_strand_id
1 'polypeptide(L)'
;MRLTQPVAPPFEEACDPATHFPAGYIPVPQRFDAGSEGRIAEILRSKLSGRDPTPTRLLIEAGRSWLDGDHPTALATADLTVSGRRMWQAFRSAPPTVDTVYASLRASRRRDRSDPRWRDALLNVVLRAYRSAWILQGYGDRAAHGWIAVSAEQDPPHRPVNVPRAPQPQHDLTVNVRATATSPARSVVTRFIIARPDERAPTADWMASSGRFELPPIPPITFGDGERLLIYVHGHSSRAEECMDFAGPAAAQGFTVVAMDLPCNGYGEMFDHTEIASDADTDRLDWFPLLDFIEQFIVDFILALEAASGRSLQKQIAAVVGGSLGGNMGLRLAGRDMTAHAYLANIVSWSAASVWNPLDNVLMEAGPNTTRARMKIDPPSVGESENRRAEYFFQVFDESHNIIGFKVSYPQGEYWYRNDWPCKPASISGARADRKEMYNRFFRRWHWRVAFEQLLFSHRAFGRNELPRARMLLLAGDQDDHLGAHIYDATKDLSVTMITTPGARRLMQRTGHSIHNERPVWLAQQIAAFLPPDRPDNGVEERWSDWQSLGGILTSKPAVGINEDGRIEVVARGLDQHLHRLRQTAPNGAFDSGWAGMHGNLDGNDRFGASIAMARNDDGRLELFAQLAQVGWIAHVWQGQANGEWGGWSKGNHLGQLIGGATDAIAATERVGSETLQLAGDGLRFDVPKQWLRIVSRLNDGRLYIKGNNVHGWDGAGQVGTAVPGPARYIGVPAIARNRNGMLQIFARDTVGEAIVISEPSTDAWGRAVCTRIGGGTLSSDIAVAMCIDGRLEIFARGADGSLWHAYQLAPNGAWSGWASMAVAMIEGSMPAVALNAWGGLQVFVRGPDNQIRYRRQTIDGGWGWTEPRALLGIADSDPVVAANADGTLCVFTLAPDRSLQMARQSTQVIPRVDLRYVLGPEVRAAILKGSRRKIPRVPSP
;
A
#
# COMPACT_ATOMS: atom_id res chain seq x y z
N MET A 1 10.60 -4.66 -9.35
CA MET A 1 9.77 -5.37 -8.35
C MET A 1 10.29 -6.79 -8.25
N ARG A 2 10.36 -7.39 -7.04
CA ARG A 2 10.74 -8.81 -6.90
C ARG A 2 9.63 -9.72 -7.41
N LEU A 3 9.97 -10.65 -8.29
CA LEU A 3 9.04 -11.65 -8.79
C LEU A 3 9.07 -12.85 -7.83
N THR A 4 7.89 -13.37 -7.47
CA THR A 4 7.81 -14.66 -6.78
C THR A 4 7.09 -15.66 -7.63
N GLN A 5 7.38 -16.93 -7.33
CA GLN A 5 6.62 -18.05 -7.85
C GLN A 5 5.17 -18.00 -7.33
N PRO A 6 4.20 -18.53 -8.10
CA PRO A 6 2.86 -18.75 -7.61
C PRO A 6 2.87 -19.62 -6.35
N VAL A 7 2.06 -19.24 -5.37
CA VAL A 7 1.97 -19.92 -4.07
C VAL A 7 0.67 -20.71 -4.03
N ALA A 8 0.79 -22.01 -3.77
CA ALA A 8 -0.36 -22.85 -3.44
C ALA A 8 -0.85 -22.53 -2.01
N PRO A 9 -2.17 -22.40 -1.79
CA PRO A 9 -2.68 -22.20 -0.44
C PRO A 9 -2.32 -23.41 0.44
N PRO A 10 -1.79 -23.19 1.66
CA PRO A 10 -1.41 -24.29 2.54
C PRO A 10 -2.62 -25.08 3.05
N PHE A 11 -3.80 -24.45 3.09
CA PHE A 11 -5.10 -25.03 3.43
C PHE A 11 -6.23 -24.13 2.91
N GLU A 12 -7.47 -24.64 2.93
CA GLU A 12 -8.66 -23.84 2.62
C GLU A 12 -9.09 -23.07 3.87
N GLU A 13 -9.14 -21.74 3.78
CA GLU A 13 -9.61 -20.90 4.88
C GLU A 13 -11.12 -21.06 5.06
N ALA A 14 -11.55 -21.20 6.31
CA ALA A 14 -12.97 -21.30 6.63
C ALA A 14 -13.67 -19.98 6.26
N CYS A 15 -14.84 -20.10 5.63
CA CYS A 15 -15.73 -18.99 5.38
C CYS A 15 -17.08 -19.29 6.05
N ASP A 16 -17.73 -18.27 6.61
CA ASP A 16 -19.03 -18.42 7.26
C ASP A 16 -20.10 -17.67 6.45
N PRO A 17 -21.00 -18.37 5.75
CA PRO A 17 -22.11 -17.72 5.05
C PRO A 17 -22.98 -16.84 5.97
N ALA A 18 -23.04 -17.15 7.28
CA ALA A 18 -23.86 -16.45 8.25
C ALA A 18 -23.25 -15.12 8.74
N THR A 19 -21.93 -14.91 8.62
CA THR A 19 -21.33 -13.59 8.89
C THR A 19 -21.72 -12.57 7.82
N HIS A 20 -21.95 -13.04 6.59
CA HIS A 20 -22.44 -12.19 5.51
C HIS A 20 -23.93 -11.91 5.64
N PHE A 21 -24.76 -12.91 6.01
CA PHE A 21 -26.22 -12.77 6.21
C PHE A 21 -26.71 -13.53 7.43
N PRO A 22 -26.78 -12.88 8.61
CA PRO A 22 -27.20 -13.54 9.84
C PRO A 22 -28.68 -13.94 9.79
N ALA A 23 -29.04 -14.92 10.62
CA ALA A 23 -30.42 -15.37 10.78
C ALA A 23 -31.35 -14.19 11.12
N GLY A 24 -32.46 -14.06 10.38
CA GLY A 24 -33.40 -12.93 10.52
C GLY A 24 -33.17 -11.78 9.54
N TYR A 25 -32.16 -11.88 8.65
CA TYR A 25 -32.05 -11.03 7.47
C TYR A 25 -33.34 -11.10 6.64
N ILE A 26 -33.84 -9.95 6.16
CA ILE A 26 -35.06 -9.93 5.34
C ILE A 26 -34.66 -9.97 3.87
N PRO A 27 -34.90 -11.08 3.14
CA PRO A 27 -34.43 -11.22 1.77
C PRO A 27 -35.05 -10.16 0.87
N VAL A 28 -34.23 -9.48 0.06
CA VAL A 28 -34.76 -8.62 -1.00
C VAL A 28 -35.26 -9.49 -2.15
N PRO A 29 -36.47 -9.26 -2.69
CA PRO A 29 -37.03 -10.07 -3.77
C PRO A 29 -36.06 -10.28 -4.95
N GLN A 30 -36.12 -11.46 -5.58
CA GLN A 30 -35.25 -11.81 -6.70
C GLN A 30 -35.57 -11.03 -7.98
N ARG A 31 -36.85 -10.71 -8.27
CA ARG A 31 -37.25 -9.90 -9.43
C ARG A 31 -37.23 -8.40 -9.12
N PHE A 32 -36.71 -7.64 -10.07
CA PHE A 32 -36.70 -6.18 -10.06
C PHE A 32 -37.86 -5.68 -10.96
N ASP A 33 -39.06 -5.59 -10.40
CA ASP A 33 -40.17 -4.89 -11.03
C ASP A 33 -40.04 -3.37 -10.76
N ALA A 34 -40.53 -2.52 -11.67
CA ALA A 34 -40.49 -1.06 -11.53
C ALA A 34 -41.00 -0.52 -10.18
N GLY A 35 -42.01 -1.18 -9.60
CA GLY A 35 -42.58 -0.84 -8.29
C GLY A 35 -41.82 -1.43 -7.08
N SER A 36 -40.68 -2.10 -7.30
CA SER A 36 -39.94 -2.88 -6.30
C SER A 36 -38.49 -2.43 -6.10
N GLU A 37 -38.15 -1.19 -6.49
CA GLU A 37 -36.81 -0.56 -6.33
C GLU A 37 -36.26 -0.57 -4.88
N GLY A 38 -36.96 -1.14 -3.89
CA GLY A 38 -36.59 -1.11 -2.46
C GLY A 38 -36.73 0.28 -1.83
N ARG A 39 -37.19 1.26 -2.62
CA ARG A 39 -37.34 2.65 -2.22
C ARG A 39 -38.79 2.92 -1.83
N ILE A 40 -38.96 3.94 -1.00
CA ILE A 40 -40.23 4.48 -0.55
C ILE A 40 -41.31 4.39 -1.65
N ALA A 41 -42.41 3.70 -1.35
CA ALA A 41 -43.61 3.73 -2.17
C ALA A 41 -44.00 5.18 -2.49
N GLU A 42 -44.51 5.46 -3.69
CA GLU A 42 -44.86 6.81 -4.16
C GLU A 42 -45.63 7.63 -3.12
N ILE A 43 -46.50 6.96 -2.35
CA ILE A 43 -47.25 7.53 -1.24
C ILE A 43 -46.38 8.15 -0.13
N LEU A 44 -45.22 7.58 0.24
CA LEU A 44 -44.32 8.22 1.22
C LEU A 44 -43.35 9.22 0.54
N ARG A 45 -43.12 9.15 -0.79
CA ARG A 45 -42.33 10.18 -1.50
C ARG A 45 -43.06 11.51 -1.50
N SER A 46 -44.37 11.47 -1.72
CA SER A 46 -45.23 12.66 -1.65
C SER A 46 -45.19 13.37 -0.29
N LYS A 47 -44.88 12.64 0.79
CA LYS A 47 -44.72 13.21 2.14
C LYS A 47 -43.41 13.99 2.31
N LEU A 48 -42.38 13.61 1.56
CA LEU A 48 -41.07 14.28 1.56
C LEU A 48 -40.99 15.46 0.57
N SER A 49 -41.89 15.54 -0.43
CA SER A 49 -41.88 16.57 -1.48
C SER A 49 -42.66 17.85 -1.15
N GLY A 50 -43.23 17.98 0.05
CA GLY A 50 -43.90 19.20 0.51
C GLY A 50 -42.94 20.36 0.81
N ARG A 51 -43.48 21.56 1.14
CA ARG A 51 -42.67 22.66 1.72
C ARG A 51 -41.92 22.14 2.95
N ASP A 52 -40.60 22.02 2.81
CA ASP A 52 -39.58 21.59 3.78
C ASP A 52 -40.10 20.64 4.90
N PRO A 53 -40.03 19.31 4.73
CA PRO A 53 -40.53 18.38 5.72
C PRO A 53 -39.76 18.52 7.04
N THR A 54 -40.46 18.73 8.15
CA THR A 54 -39.85 18.72 9.50
C THR A 54 -40.15 17.41 10.21
N PRO A 55 -39.27 16.92 11.10
CA PRO A 55 -39.53 15.72 11.90
C PRO A 55 -40.89 15.75 12.61
N THR A 56 -41.22 16.88 13.22
CA THR A 56 -42.50 17.09 13.92
C THR A 56 -43.71 16.93 12.99
N ARG A 57 -43.66 17.48 11.78
CA ARG A 57 -44.75 17.37 10.82
C ARG A 57 -44.96 15.92 10.38
N LEU A 58 -43.88 15.24 10.02
CA LEU A 58 -43.94 13.84 9.60
C LEU A 58 -44.46 12.92 10.73
N LEU A 59 -44.11 13.20 11.99
CA LEU A 59 -44.66 12.47 13.14
C LEU A 59 -46.16 12.71 13.35
N ILE A 60 -46.68 13.91 13.05
CA ILE A 60 -48.13 14.17 13.05
C ILE A 60 -48.82 13.36 11.94
N GLU A 61 -48.24 13.32 10.75
CA GLU A 61 -48.75 12.52 9.63
C GLU A 61 -48.71 11.01 9.93
N ALA A 62 -47.63 10.53 10.55
CA ALA A 62 -47.49 9.17 11.04
C ALA A 62 -48.56 8.83 12.09
N GLY A 63 -48.76 9.73 13.07
CA GLY A 63 -49.81 9.57 14.08
C GLY A 63 -51.21 9.54 13.49
N ARG A 64 -51.46 10.27 12.39
CA ARG A 64 -52.74 10.18 11.68
C ARG A 64 -52.95 8.79 11.06
N SER A 65 -51.97 8.29 10.31
CA SER A 65 -52.02 6.94 9.73
C SER A 65 -52.24 5.88 10.80
N TRP A 66 -51.64 6.04 11.98
CA TRP A 66 -51.88 5.16 13.12
C TRP A 66 -53.33 5.18 13.60
N LEU A 67 -53.93 6.36 13.74
CA LEU A 67 -55.34 6.51 14.14
C LEU A 67 -56.32 5.93 13.11
N ASP A 68 -55.93 5.95 11.83
CA ASP A 68 -56.69 5.37 10.72
C ASP A 68 -56.54 3.84 10.63
N GLY A 69 -55.70 3.23 11.48
CA GLY A 69 -55.42 1.79 11.48
C GLY A 69 -54.37 1.34 10.46
N ASP A 70 -53.79 2.27 9.69
CA ASP A 70 -52.70 2.01 8.74
C ASP A 70 -51.34 2.07 9.44
N HIS A 71 -51.10 1.06 10.29
CA HIS A 71 -49.86 0.93 11.05
C HIS A 71 -48.60 0.82 10.18
N PRO A 72 -48.58 0.08 9.05
CA PRO A 72 -47.40 0.02 8.18
C PRO A 72 -46.96 1.40 7.66
N THR A 73 -47.89 2.20 7.15
CA THR A 73 -47.59 3.57 6.68
C THR A 73 -47.17 4.47 7.84
N ALA A 74 -47.79 4.32 9.02
CA ALA A 74 -47.42 5.08 10.22
C ALA A 74 -45.96 4.83 10.63
N LEU A 75 -45.57 3.55 10.74
CA LEU A 75 -44.21 3.16 11.12
C LEU A 75 -43.19 3.60 10.06
N ALA A 76 -43.49 3.40 8.78
CA ALA A 76 -42.63 3.85 7.68
C ALA A 76 -42.46 5.37 7.70
N THR A 77 -43.54 6.15 7.89
CA THR A 77 -43.46 7.62 7.98
C THR A 77 -42.64 8.08 9.18
N ALA A 78 -42.71 7.37 10.31
CA ALA A 78 -41.88 7.64 11.48
C ALA A 78 -40.39 7.38 11.21
N ASP A 79 -40.05 6.29 10.52
CA ASP A 79 -38.67 5.99 10.12
C ASP A 79 -38.05 7.09 9.25
N LEU A 80 -38.85 7.69 8.36
CA LEU A 80 -38.38 8.79 7.51
C LEU A 80 -37.89 10.01 8.28
N THR A 81 -38.32 10.19 9.53
CA THR A 81 -37.88 11.32 10.37
C THR A 81 -36.44 11.19 10.87
N VAL A 82 -35.85 10.01 10.72
CA VAL A 82 -34.48 9.71 11.16
C VAL A 82 -33.65 9.02 10.07
N SER A 83 -34.24 8.83 8.89
CA SER A 83 -33.56 8.31 7.70
C SER A 83 -33.14 9.45 6.77
N GLY A 84 -31.91 9.41 6.27
CA GLY A 84 -31.29 10.49 5.48
C GLY A 84 -30.58 11.51 6.36
N ARG A 85 -29.51 12.13 5.85
CA ARG A 85 -28.66 13.04 6.64
C ARG A 85 -29.34 14.32 7.05
N ARG A 86 -30.09 14.96 6.15
CA ARG A 86 -30.82 16.20 6.43
C ARG A 86 -31.87 15.99 7.52
N MET A 87 -32.65 14.92 7.39
CA MET A 87 -33.71 14.64 8.36
C MET A 87 -33.14 14.24 9.72
N TRP A 88 -32.05 13.46 9.73
CA TRP A 88 -31.31 13.16 10.94
C TRP A 88 -30.75 14.42 11.61
N GLN A 89 -30.13 15.34 10.86
CA GLN A 89 -29.64 16.60 11.40
C GLN A 89 -30.76 17.45 12.00
N ALA A 90 -31.91 17.55 11.32
CA ALA A 90 -33.08 18.27 11.82
C ALA A 90 -33.69 17.60 13.07
N PHE A 91 -33.75 16.27 13.10
CA PHE A 91 -34.21 15.51 14.26
C PHE A 91 -33.27 15.72 15.45
N ARG A 92 -31.96 15.72 15.22
CA ARG A 92 -30.95 15.87 16.27
C ARG A 92 -30.90 17.29 16.84
N SER A 93 -31.12 18.31 16.01
CA SER A 93 -31.10 19.72 16.43
C SER A 93 -32.32 20.10 17.26
N ALA A 94 -33.48 19.48 17.01
CA ALA A 94 -34.70 19.69 17.78
C ALA A 94 -35.42 18.35 18.03
N PRO A 95 -34.95 17.54 19.01
CA PRO A 95 -35.46 16.18 19.24
C PRO A 95 -36.95 16.20 19.60
N PRO A 96 -37.83 15.60 18.79
CA PRO A 96 -39.26 15.61 19.07
C PRO A 96 -39.58 14.71 20.27
N THR A 97 -40.51 15.16 21.11
CA THR A 97 -41.13 14.35 22.17
C THR A 97 -42.63 14.29 21.89
N VAL A 98 -43.37 13.40 22.58
CA VAL A 98 -44.83 13.35 22.44
C VAL A 98 -45.45 14.73 22.72
N ASP A 99 -44.96 15.45 23.73
CA ASP A 99 -45.49 16.77 24.09
C ASP A 99 -45.18 17.85 23.05
N THR A 100 -43.97 17.90 22.49
CA THR A 100 -43.63 18.92 21.48
C THR A 100 -44.39 18.68 20.17
N VAL A 101 -44.59 17.43 19.78
CA VAL A 101 -45.38 17.05 18.60
C VAL A 101 -46.86 17.31 18.85
N TYR A 102 -47.38 16.96 20.03
CA TYR A 102 -48.77 17.19 20.41
C TYR A 102 -49.10 18.70 20.50
N ALA A 103 -48.21 19.52 21.04
CA ALA A 103 -48.37 20.98 21.05
C ALA A 103 -48.48 21.55 19.63
N SER A 104 -47.62 21.07 18.72
CA SER A 104 -47.65 21.45 17.30
C SER A 104 -48.93 20.99 16.60
N LEU A 105 -49.43 19.79 16.90
CA LEU A 105 -50.74 19.30 16.44
C LEU A 105 -51.88 20.22 16.93
N ARG A 106 -51.88 20.63 18.20
CA ARG A 106 -52.91 21.50 18.78
C ARG A 106 -52.92 22.91 18.17
N ALA A 107 -51.75 23.42 17.80
CA ALA A 107 -51.60 24.69 17.09
C ALA A 107 -52.01 24.60 15.61
N SER A 108 -52.08 23.39 15.04
CA SER A 108 -52.47 23.19 13.64
C SER A 108 -53.95 23.48 13.37
N ARG A 109 -54.31 23.74 12.11
CA ARG A 109 -55.71 23.93 11.67
C ARG A 109 -56.46 22.61 11.41
N ARG A 110 -55.94 21.48 11.88
CA ARG A 110 -56.57 20.16 11.66
C ARG A 110 -57.90 20.03 12.41
N ARG A 111 -58.88 19.38 11.79
CA ARG A 111 -60.21 19.14 12.39
C ARG A 111 -60.18 18.07 13.49
N ASP A 112 -59.28 17.11 13.37
CA ASP A 112 -59.14 15.96 14.27
C ASP A 112 -58.21 16.21 15.47
N ARG A 113 -57.67 17.43 15.64
CA ARG A 113 -56.70 17.79 16.69
C ARG A 113 -57.20 17.65 18.15
N SER A 114 -58.48 17.32 18.34
CA SER A 114 -59.11 17.08 19.65
C SER A 114 -59.45 15.62 19.92
N ASP A 115 -59.15 14.70 19.00
CA ASP A 115 -59.33 13.26 19.25
C ASP A 115 -58.43 12.82 20.43
N PRO A 116 -58.99 12.23 21.52
CA PRO A 116 -58.20 11.85 22.68
C PRO A 116 -57.14 10.77 22.39
N ARG A 117 -57.30 9.99 21.33
CA ARG A 117 -56.38 8.89 20.95
C ARG A 117 -55.04 9.37 20.39
N TRP A 118 -54.91 10.67 20.09
CA TRP A 118 -53.68 11.22 19.52
C TRP A 118 -52.44 11.01 20.38
N ARG A 119 -52.56 11.07 21.71
CA ARG A 119 -51.39 10.89 22.59
C ARG A 119 -50.79 9.49 22.47
N ASP A 120 -51.63 8.46 22.44
CA ASP A 120 -51.17 7.08 22.29
C ASP A 120 -50.61 6.83 20.88
N ALA A 121 -51.26 7.38 19.85
CA ALA A 121 -50.76 7.30 18.47
C ALA A 121 -49.37 7.94 18.33
N LEU A 122 -49.19 9.15 18.89
CA LEU A 122 -47.91 9.86 18.89
C LEU A 122 -46.83 9.12 19.69
N LEU A 123 -47.17 8.53 20.84
CA LEU A 123 -46.22 7.73 21.62
C LEU A 123 -45.62 6.60 20.78
N ASN A 124 -46.46 5.84 20.06
CA ASN A 124 -46.00 4.73 19.24
C ASN A 124 -45.07 5.17 18.09
N VAL A 125 -45.44 6.23 17.36
CA VAL A 125 -44.63 6.69 16.21
C VAL A 125 -43.37 7.44 16.63
N VAL A 126 -43.39 8.19 17.74
CA VAL A 126 -42.17 8.82 18.27
C VAL A 126 -41.21 7.75 18.78
N LEU A 127 -41.68 6.76 19.55
CA LEU A 127 -40.83 5.64 19.99
C LEU A 127 -40.24 4.87 18.81
N ARG A 128 -41.02 4.67 17.73
CA ARG A 128 -40.51 4.08 16.49
C ARG A 128 -39.34 4.87 15.91
N ALA A 129 -39.47 6.20 15.82
CA ALA A 129 -38.41 7.07 15.31
C ALA A 129 -37.12 6.97 16.14
N TYR A 130 -37.20 7.00 17.47
CA TYR A 130 -36.01 6.85 18.33
C TYR A 130 -35.38 5.45 18.21
N ARG A 131 -36.17 4.38 18.14
CA ARG A 131 -35.65 3.02 17.89
C ARG A 131 -34.91 2.93 16.55
N SER A 132 -35.50 3.48 15.50
CA SER A 132 -34.88 3.57 14.18
C SER A 132 -33.60 4.41 14.24
N ALA A 133 -33.58 5.55 14.95
CA ALA A 133 -32.38 6.36 15.12
C ALA A 133 -31.23 5.59 15.78
N TRP A 134 -31.47 4.76 16.79
CA TRP A 134 -30.40 3.98 17.43
C TRP A 134 -29.91 2.82 16.55
N ILE A 135 -30.78 2.19 15.76
CA ILE A 135 -30.38 1.15 14.80
C ILE A 135 -29.54 1.78 13.68
N LEU A 136 -30.04 2.87 13.09
CA LEU A 136 -29.30 3.72 12.15
C LEU A 136 -28.12 4.46 12.82
N GLN A 137 -28.04 4.38 14.13
CA GLN A 137 -26.99 4.72 15.09
C GLN A 137 -25.80 3.74 15.16
N GLY A 138 -26.05 2.48 14.78
CA GLY A 138 -25.13 1.36 14.99
C GLY A 138 -25.24 0.72 16.38
N TYR A 139 -26.24 1.09 17.19
CA TYR A 139 -26.41 0.69 18.59
C TYR A 139 -27.55 -0.32 18.82
N GLY A 140 -28.15 -0.85 17.74
CA GLY A 140 -29.39 -1.64 17.77
C GLY A 140 -29.26 -3.03 17.11
N ASP A 141 -29.95 -4.05 17.63
CA ASP A 141 -30.21 -5.30 16.87
C ASP A 141 -31.39 -5.09 15.92
N ARG A 142 -31.26 -5.62 14.70
CA ARG A 142 -32.18 -5.44 13.58
C ARG A 142 -33.37 -6.37 13.63
N ALA A 143 -33.16 -7.63 14.01
CA ALA A 143 -34.11 -8.72 13.77
C ALA A 143 -35.48 -8.46 14.41
N ALA A 144 -35.51 -7.86 15.61
CA ALA A 144 -36.74 -7.52 16.31
C ALA A 144 -37.45 -6.24 15.81
N HIS A 145 -36.80 -5.41 14.98
CA HIS A 145 -37.32 -4.11 14.54
C HIS A 145 -38.02 -4.13 13.16
N GLY A 146 -37.92 -5.21 12.38
CA GLY A 146 -38.60 -5.33 11.06
C GLY A 146 -37.89 -4.54 9.94
N TRP A 147 -38.57 -4.01 8.92
CA TRP A 147 -37.97 -3.11 7.89
C TRP A 147 -37.87 -1.66 8.38
N ILE A 148 -36.98 -0.83 7.83
CA ILE A 148 -36.84 0.62 8.09
C ILE A 148 -37.02 1.32 6.76
N ALA A 149 -37.96 2.27 6.69
CA ALA A 149 -38.13 3.09 5.49
C ALA A 149 -36.99 4.11 5.34
N VAL A 150 -36.55 4.34 4.09
CA VAL A 150 -35.37 5.18 3.79
C VAL A 150 -35.59 6.28 2.78
N SER A 151 -35.10 7.47 3.12
CA SER A 151 -34.94 8.64 2.25
C SER A 151 -33.84 8.46 1.17
N ALA A 152 -33.83 7.35 0.41
CA ALA A 152 -32.67 6.92 -0.37
C ALA A 152 -32.36 7.71 -1.66
N GLU A 153 -33.27 8.54 -2.20
CA GLU A 153 -33.12 9.02 -3.58
C GLU A 153 -32.12 10.19 -3.76
N GLN A 154 -31.94 11.04 -2.75
CA GLN A 154 -31.07 12.23 -2.82
C GLN A 154 -30.18 12.41 -1.59
N ASP A 155 -30.45 11.67 -0.52
CA ASP A 155 -29.80 11.84 0.76
C ASP A 155 -29.77 10.47 1.45
N PRO A 156 -28.83 9.58 1.04
CA PRO A 156 -28.81 8.21 1.51
C PRO A 156 -28.80 8.16 3.04
N PRO A 157 -29.42 7.13 3.64
CA PRO A 157 -29.51 7.00 5.08
C PRO A 157 -28.11 7.04 5.70
N HIS A 158 -28.02 7.55 6.93
CA HIS A 158 -26.74 7.55 7.62
C HIS A 158 -26.18 6.13 7.67
N ARG A 159 -26.87 5.09 8.16
CA ARG A 159 -26.36 3.70 8.34
C ARG A 159 -27.14 2.62 7.56
N PRO A 160 -26.59 1.38 7.47
CA PRO A 160 -27.30 0.25 6.88
C PRO A 160 -28.71 0.11 7.45
N VAL A 161 -29.69 0.08 6.56
CA VAL A 161 -31.10 0.07 6.94
C VAL A 161 -31.68 -1.33 6.98
N ASN A 162 -31.33 -2.20 6.03
CA ASN A 162 -31.83 -3.58 5.99
C ASN A 162 -30.78 -4.62 5.58
N VAL A 163 -29.49 -4.26 5.65
CA VAL A 163 -28.36 -5.18 5.47
C VAL A 163 -27.50 -5.21 6.73
N PRO A 164 -26.70 -6.27 6.94
CA PRO A 164 -25.84 -6.37 8.12
C PRO A 164 -24.88 -5.19 8.25
N ARG A 165 -24.58 -4.85 9.51
CA ARG A 165 -23.64 -3.78 9.88
C ARG A 165 -22.29 -4.36 10.29
N ALA A 166 -21.24 -3.55 10.17
CA ALA A 166 -19.98 -3.83 10.85
C ALA A 166 -20.19 -3.95 12.38
N PRO A 167 -19.50 -4.88 13.06
CA PRO A 167 -19.56 -4.99 14.52
C PRO A 167 -18.93 -3.78 15.23
N GLN A 168 -17.98 -3.09 14.60
CA GLN A 168 -17.31 -1.91 15.16
C GLN A 168 -18.11 -0.61 14.99
N PRO A 169 -17.83 0.43 15.81
CA PRO A 169 -18.42 1.76 15.62
C PRO A 169 -18.12 2.34 14.24
N GLN A 170 -19.10 3.07 13.70
CA GLN A 170 -18.98 3.79 12.43
C GLN A 170 -19.04 5.29 12.68
N HIS A 171 -18.23 6.04 11.95
CA HIS A 171 -18.06 7.48 12.09
C HIS A 171 -18.35 8.18 10.76
N ASP A 172 -18.65 9.48 10.83
CA ASP A 172 -18.84 10.33 9.66
C ASP A 172 -17.75 11.41 9.65
N LEU A 173 -17.27 11.80 8.46
CA LEU A 173 -16.24 12.80 8.25
C LEU A 173 -16.56 13.65 7.02
N THR A 174 -16.34 14.96 7.11
CA THR A 174 -16.42 15.84 5.94
C THR A 174 -15.02 16.04 5.36
N VAL A 175 -14.85 15.66 4.09
CA VAL A 175 -13.58 15.77 3.35
C VAL A 175 -13.72 16.86 2.29
N ASN A 176 -12.81 17.83 2.28
CA ASN A 176 -12.79 18.89 1.27
C ASN A 176 -11.81 18.53 0.17
N VAL A 177 -12.32 18.10 -0.98
CA VAL A 177 -11.50 17.57 -2.08
C VAL A 177 -11.19 18.65 -3.09
N ARG A 178 -9.92 18.76 -3.48
CA ARG A 178 -9.48 19.59 -4.61
C ARG A 178 -8.51 18.82 -5.51
N ALA A 179 -9.04 18.16 -6.54
CA ALA A 179 -8.29 17.25 -7.41
C ALA A 179 -7.05 17.90 -8.08
N THR A 180 -7.16 19.17 -8.49
CA THR A 180 -6.03 19.96 -9.01
C THR A 180 -6.04 21.36 -8.43
N ALA A 181 -4.91 22.07 -8.49
CA ALA A 181 -4.82 23.46 -7.99
C ALA A 181 -5.87 24.41 -8.60
N THR A 182 -6.38 24.10 -9.79
CA THR A 182 -7.37 24.89 -10.52
C THR A 182 -8.80 24.32 -10.43
N SER A 183 -8.98 23.11 -9.91
CA SER A 183 -10.31 22.52 -9.73
C SER A 183 -11.09 23.24 -8.61
N PRO A 184 -12.41 23.42 -8.76
CA PRO A 184 -13.26 23.86 -7.65
C PRO A 184 -13.17 22.84 -6.51
N ALA A 185 -13.13 23.33 -5.27
CA ALA A 185 -13.18 22.45 -4.11
C ALA A 185 -14.61 21.91 -3.92
N ARG A 186 -14.73 20.61 -3.62
CA ARG A 186 -16.01 19.99 -3.27
C ARG A 186 -15.92 19.30 -1.92
N SER A 187 -16.84 19.66 -1.02
CA SER A 187 -17.02 18.96 0.25
C SER A 187 -17.76 17.65 0.00
N VAL A 188 -17.28 16.57 0.59
CA VAL A 188 -17.86 15.23 0.53
C VAL A 188 -18.01 14.72 1.94
N VAL A 189 -19.23 14.47 2.39
CA VAL A 189 -19.48 13.75 3.64
C VAL A 189 -19.33 12.26 3.39
N THR A 190 -18.34 11.64 4.01
CA THR A 190 -18.09 10.20 3.94
C THR A 190 -18.28 9.53 5.29
N ARG A 191 -18.50 8.22 5.25
CA ARG A 191 -18.42 7.34 6.40
C ARG A 191 -17.09 6.59 6.41
N PHE A 192 -16.62 6.28 7.61
CA PHE A 192 -15.59 5.28 7.79
C PHE A 192 -15.80 4.41 9.04
N ILE A 193 -15.07 3.30 9.09
CA ILE A 193 -15.02 2.33 10.18
C ILE A 193 -13.60 2.31 10.73
N ILE A 194 -13.47 2.28 12.05
CA ILE A 194 -12.21 1.94 12.73
C ILE A 194 -12.37 0.54 13.30
N ALA A 195 -11.79 -0.45 12.63
CA ALA A 195 -11.90 -1.84 13.03
C ALA A 195 -10.77 -2.22 13.98
N ARG A 196 -11.11 -2.33 15.28
CA ARG A 196 -10.26 -2.87 16.35
C ARG A 196 -10.78 -4.22 16.84
N PRO A 197 -9.92 -5.09 17.40
CA PRO A 197 -10.33 -6.40 17.88
C PRO A 197 -11.18 -6.37 19.17
N ASP A 198 -10.96 -5.38 20.03
CA ASP A 198 -11.59 -5.23 21.35
C ASP A 198 -12.76 -4.23 21.37
N GLU A 199 -12.87 -3.39 20.35
CA GLU A 199 -13.93 -2.39 20.24
C GLU A 199 -15.14 -2.95 19.48
N ARG A 200 -16.26 -3.15 20.18
CA ARG A 200 -17.55 -3.46 19.56
C ARG A 200 -18.52 -2.32 19.79
N ALA A 201 -19.36 -2.03 18.80
CA ALA A 201 -20.46 -1.11 19.01
C ALA A 201 -21.41 -1.69 20.08
N PRO A 202 -21.93 -0.86 21.00
CA PRO A 202 -22.78 -1.33 22.10
C PRO A 202 -23.99 -2.13 21.63
N THR A 203 -24.40 -3.13 22.43
CA THR A 203 -25.65 -3.87 22.23
C THR A 203 -26.85 -3.06 22.75
N ALA A 204 -28.02 -3.31 22.16
CA ALA A 204 -29.24 -2.53 22.32
C ALA A 204 -30.00 -2.75 23.63
N ASP A 205 -29.32 -3.17 24.71
CA ASP A 205 -30.00 -3.61 25.94
C ASP A 205 -30.57 -2.43 26.76
N TRP A 206 -30.19 -1.19 26.45
CA TRP A 206 -30.52 -0.03 27.28
C TRP A 206 -31.83 0.70 26.92
N MET A 207 -32.23 0.72 25.65
CA MET A 207 -33.47 1.41 25.22
C MET A 207 -34.75 0.63 25.52
N ALA A 208 -34.67 -0.71 25.54
CA ALA A 208 -35.83 -1.55 25.84
C ALA A 208 -36.36 -1.35 27.28
N SER A 209 -35.51 -0.86 28.20
CA SER A 209 -35.85 -0.69 29.61
C SER A 209 -36.17 0.74 30.06
N SER A 210 -35.82 1.78 29.29
CA SER A 210 -35.84 3.16 29.82
C SER A 210 -37.07 3.99 29.43
N GLY A 211 -37.74 3.72 28.31
CA GLY A 211 -38.90 4.51 27.85
C GLY A 211 -38.59 6.00 27.58
N ARG A 212 -37.31 6.38 27.45
CA ARG A 212 -36.87 7.77 27.29
C ARG A 212 -36.57 8.12 25.83
N PHE A 213 -36.96 9.34 25.46
CA PHE A 213 -36.66 9.99 24.18
C PHE A 213 -35.21 10.51 24.16
N GLU A 214 -34.23 9.60 24.14
CA GLU A 214 -32.80 9.94 24.15
C GLU A 214 -32.14 9.64 22.80
N LEU A 215 -31.33 10.57 22.32
CA LEU A 215 -30.58 10.41 21.08
C LEU A 215 -29.37 9.47 21.28
N PRO A 216 -29.04 8.67 20.26
CA PRO A 216 -27.80 7.90 20.27
C PRO A 216 -26.57 8.83 20.35
N PRO A 217 -25.54 8.46 21.14
CA PRO A 217 -24.33 9.26 21.24
C PRO A 217 -23.52 9.23 19.94
N ILE A 218 -22.72 10.28 19.70
CA ILE A 218 -21.73 10.28 18.62
C ILE A 218 -20.44 9.65 19.14
N PRO A 219 -19.96 8.54 18.57
CA PRO A 219 -18.69 7.95 18.96
C PRO A 219 -17.54 8.92 18.65
N PRO A 220 -16.67 9.24 19.64
CA PRO A 220 -15.50 10.06 19.37
C PRO A 220 -14.52 9.34 18.44
N ILE A 221 -13.82 10.11 17.59
CA ILE A 221 -12.75 9.58 16.74
C ILE A 221 -11.47 9.60 17.55
N THR A 222 -10.98 8.43 17.95
CA THR A 222 -9.78 8.30 18.79
C THR A 222 -8.82 7.28 18.22
N PHE A 223 -7.53 7.50 18.46
CA PHE A 223 -6.43 6.58 18.12
C PHE A 223 -5.44 6.55 19.27
N GLY A 224 -4.93 5.37 19.62
CA GLY A 224 -3.88 5.16 20.61
C GLY A 224 -2.50 5.61 20.11
N ASP A 225 -1.57 5.75 21.05
CA ASP A 225 -0.15 5.91 20.72
C ASP A 225 0.39 4.58 20.18
N GLY A 226 1.14 4.61 19.08
CA GLY A 226 1.74 3.41 18.49
C GLY A 226 0.77 2.47 17.76
N GLU A 227 -0.51 2.83 17.58
CA GLU A 227 -1.39 2.07 16.68
C GLU A 227 -0.82 2.05 15.25
N ARG A 228 -0.93 0.89 14.58
CA ARG A 228 -0.51 0.70 13.19
C ARG A 228 -1.72 0.69 12.29
N LEU A 229 -1.88 1.72 11.46
CA LEU A 229 -3.09 1.90 10.67
C LEU A 229 -2.93 1.32 9.27
N LEU A 230 -3.90 0.51 8.84
CA LEU A 230 -4.10 0.16 7.43
C LEU A 230 -5.27 0.98 6.90
N ILE A 231 -5.02 1.86 5.94
CA ILE A 231 -6.08 2.60 5.25
C ILE A 231 -6.64 1.68 4.17
N TYR A 232 -7.84 1.16 4.38
CA TYR A 232 -8.49 0.21 3.47
C TYR A 232 -9.37 0.94 2.45
N VAL A 233 -9.05 0.76 1.18
CA VAL A 233 -9.79 1.30 0.04
C VAL A 233 -10.58 0.16 -0.60
N HIS A 234 -11.91 0.24 -0.52
CA HIS A 234 -12.80 -0.80 -1.03
C HIS A 234 -12.88 -0.82 -2.57
N GLY A 235 -13.39 -1.92 -3.13
CA GLY A 235 -13.58 -2.13 -4.56
C GLY A 235 -14.71 -1.29 -5.17
N HIS A 236 -14.86 -1.39 -6.49
CA HIS A 236 -15.87 -0.61 -7.22
C HIS A 236 -17.30 -1.01 -6.79
N SER A 237 -18.17 -0.02 -6.52
CA SER A 237 -19.56 -0.26 -6.11
C SER A 237 -19.71 -1.07 -4.83
N SER A 238 -18.78 -0.88 -3.91
CA SER A 238 -18.75 -1.51 -2.60
C SER A 238 -18.95 -0.47 -1.50
N ARG A 239 -18.53 -0.79 -0.27
CA ARG A 239 -18.62 0.06 0.92
C ARG A 239 -17.51 -0.29 1.92
N ALA A 240 -17.33 0.53 2.95
CA ALA A 240 -16.34 0.35 4.00
C ALA A 240 -16.39 -1.04 4.66
N GLU A 241 -17.58 -1.66 4.75
CA GLU A 241 -17.77 -3.01 5.29
C GLU A 241 -17.15 -4.14 4.44
N GLU A 242 -16.63 -3.87 3.24
CA GLU A 242 -15.90 -4.89 2.45
C GLU A 242 -14.72 -5.49 3.23
N CYS A 243 -14.11 -4.72 4.13
CA CYS A 243 -12.95 -5.17 4.90
C CYS A 243 -13.27 -6.16 6.04
N MET A 244 -14.53 -6.52 6.31
CA MET A 244 -14.91 -7.21 7.55
C MET A 244 -14.28 -8.58 7.74
N ASP A 245 -14.13 -9.39 6.68
CA ASP A 245 -13.46 -10.69 6.78
C ASP A 245 -11.95 -10.53 7.00
N PHE A 246 -11.37 -9.44 6.49
CA PHE A 246 -9.95 -9.12 6.60
C PHE A 246 -9.59 -8.43 7.94
N ALA A 247 -10.50 -7.64 8.52
CA ALA A 247 -10.21 -6.80 9.67
C ALA A 247 -9.81 -7.60 10.91
N GLY A 248 -10.46 -8.72 11.18
CA GLY A 248 -10.11 -9.61 12.30
C GLY A 248 -8.69 -10.20 12.15
N PRO A 249 -8.38 -10.85 11.02
CA PRO A 249 -7.03 -11.34 10.75
C PRO A 249 -5.95 -10.26 10.71
N ALA A 250 -6.25 -9.06 10.20
CA ALA A 250 -5.33 -7.92 10.25
C ALA A 250 -5.06 -7.48 11.71
N ALA A 251 -6.10 -7.43 12.55
CA ALA A 251 -5.94 -7.14 13.97
C ALA A 251 -5.09 -8.19 14.70
N ALA A 252 -5.21 -9.46 14.32
CA ALA A 252 -4.33 -10.53 14.85
C ALA A 252 -2.85 -10.33 14.46
N GLN A 253 -2.56 -9.55 13.43
CA GLN A 253 -1.21 -9.12 13.04
C GLN A 253 -0.80 -7.76 13.65
N GLY A 254 -1.61 -7.19 14.54
CA GLY A 254 -1.32 -5.93 15.23
C GLY A 254 -1.70 -4.66 14.47
N PHE A 255 -2.63 -4.75 13.52
CA PHE A 255 -3.12 -3.60 12.75
C PHE A 255 -4.52 -3.14 13.14
N THR A 256 -4.74 -1.83 13.15
CA THR A 256 -6.08 -1.23 13.12
C THR A 256 -6.45 -0.95 11.66
N VAL A 257 -7.61 -1.42 11.21
CA VAL A 257 -8.08 -1.16 9.84
C VAL A 257 -9.00 0.06 9.85
N VAL A 258 -8.67 1.07 9.04
CA VAL A 258 -9.51 2.25 8.81
C VAL A 258 -10.06 2.15 7.39
N ALA A 259 -11.34 1.81 7.25
CA ALA A 259 -11.99 1.65 5.94
C ALA A 259 -13.00 2.79 5.72
N MET A 260 -12.94 3.46 4.57
CA MET A 260 -13.85 4.55 4.24
C MET A 260 -14.70 4.26 3.02
N ASP A 261 -15.91 4.82 3.00
CA ASP A 261 -16.74 4.88 1.81
C ASP A 261 -16.14 5.87 0.81
N LEU A 262 -15.99 5.43 -0.43
CA LEU A 262 -15.61 6.31 -1.53
C LEU A 262 -16.78 7.23 -1.94
N PRO A 263 -16.52 8.36 -2.62
CA PRO A 263 -17.60 9.23 -3.12
C PRO A 263 -18.62 8.44 -3.94
N CYS A 264 -19.91 8.71 -3.71
CA CYS A 264 -21.03 8.00 -4.35
C CYS A 264 -21.03 6.46 -4.19
N ASN A 265 -20.33 5.92 -3.19
CA ASN A 265 -20.37 4.51 -2.80
C ASN A 265 -20.81 4.39 -1.33
N GLY A 266 -21.25 3.20 -0.92
CA GLY A 266 -21.73 2.95 0.44
C GLY A 266 -22.77 3.98 0.90
N TYR A 267 -22.47 4.62 2.03
CA TYR A 267 -23.28 5.67 2.65
C TYR A 267 -22.66 7.07 2.49
N GLY A 268 -21.70 7.20 1.57
CA GLY A 268 -21.07 8.47 1.21
C GLY A 268 -22.03 9.48 0.58
N GLU A 269 -21.59 10.73 0.44
CA GLU A 269 -22.35 11.76 -0.28
C GLU A 269 -22.59 11.37 -1.73
N MET A 270 -23.84 11.51 -2.16
CA MET A 270 -24.33 11.18 -3.49
C MET A 270 -24.48 12.47 -4.28
N PHE A 271 -23.77 12.58 -5.40
CA PHE A 271 -23.78 13.74 -6.27
C PHE A 271 -23.48 13.33 -7.70
N ASP A 272 -23.75 14.23 -8.65
CA ASP A 272 -23.58 13.90 -10.07
C ASP A 272 -22.11 14.03 -10.48
N HIS A 273 -21.62 13.14 -11.33
CA HIS A 273 -20.23 13.20 -11.80
C HIS A 273 -19.95 14.49 -12.59
N THR A 274 -20.98 15.12 -13.16
CA THR A 274 -20.86 16.40 -13.88
C THR A 274 -20.46 17.57 -13.00
N GLU A 275 -20.56 17.43 -11.68
CA GLU A 275 -19.97 18.39 -10.74
C GLU A 275 -18.43 18.31 -10.71
N ILE A 276 -17.85 17.21 -11.19
CA ILE A 276 -16.40 17.01 -11.30
C ILE A 276 -15.94 17.16 -12.75
N ALA A 277 -16.60 16.49 -13.70
CA ALA A 277 -16.26 16.51 -15.12
C ALA A 277 -17.49 16.28 -16.01
N SER A 278 -17.56 17.02 -17.12
CA SER A 278 -18.70 17.03 -18.03
C SER A 278 -18.84 15.72 -18.81
N ASP A 279 -20.02 15.50 -19.41
CA ASP A 279 -20.24 14.37 -20.33
C ASP A 279 -19.37 14.44 -21.59
N ALA A 280 -19.07 15.66 -22.06
CA ALA A 280 -18.23 15.88 -23.25
C ALA A 280 -16.80 15.38 -23.04
N ASP A 281 -16.34 15.30 -21.79
CA ASP A 281 -15.01 14.84 -21.44
C ASP A 281 -14.82 13.34 -21.66
N THR A 282 -15.91 12.57 -21.79
CA THR A 282 -15.87 11.13 -22.14
C THR A 282 -15.35 10.86 -23.55
N ASP A 283 -15.15 11.90 -24.35
CA ASP A 283 -14.58 11.81 -25.69
C ASP A 283 -13.03 11.88 -25.67
N ARG A 284 -12.41 12.20 -24.52
CA ARG A 284 -10.96 12.20 -24.31
C ARG A 284 -10.51 10.86 -23.72
N LEU A 285 -9.65 10.13 -24.44
CA LEU A 285 -9.24 8.78 -24.05
C LEU A 285 -8.00 8.73 -23.12
N ASP A 286 -7.34 9.86 -22.94
CA ASP A 286 -6.08 10.01 -22.18
C ASP A 286 -6.25 10.82 -20.88
N TRP A 287 -7.49 11.03 -20.42
CA TRP A 287 -7.81 11.87 -19.27
C TRP A 287 -8.86 11.26 -18.34
N PHE A 288 -8.59 11.23 -17.03
CA PHE A 288 -9.33 10.45 -16.03
C PHE A 288 -9.71 11.28 -14.78
N PRO A 289 -10.52 12.34 -14.93
CA PRO A 289 -10.76 13.31 -13.86
C PRO A 289 -11.48 12.75 -12.63
N LEU A 290 -12.27 11.67 -12.76
CA LEU A 290 -12.91 11.04 -11.59
C LEU A 290 -11.93 10.15 -10.85
N LEU A 291 -11.04 9.44 -11.55
CA LEU A 291 -9.96 8.72 -10.90
C LEU A 291 -9.03 9.70 -10.16
N ASP A 292 -8.70 10.84 -10.76
CA ASP A 292 -7.92 11.92 -10.11
C ASP A 292 -8.65 12.45 -8.86
N PHE A 293 -9.97 12.64 -8.92
CA PHE A 293 -10.78 13.08 -7.79
C PHE A 293 -10.82 12.06 -6.64
N ILE A 294 -11.00 10.77 -6.95
CA ILE A 294 -11.02 9.70 -5.95
C ILE A 294 -9.64 9.54 -5.30
N GLU A 295 -8.57 9.58 -6.09
CA GLU A 295 -7.20 9.54 -5.59
C GLU A 295 -6.93 10.69 -4.59
N GLN A 296 -7.32 11.91 -4.95
CA GLN A 296 -7.17 13.07 -4.08
C GLN A 296 -8.08 13.01 -2.84
N PHE A 297 -9.31 12.47 -2.98
CA PHE A 297 -10.20 12.25 -1.84
C PHE A 297 -9.56 11.35 -0.78
N ILE A 298 -8.82 10.30 -1.17
CA ILE A 298 -8.14 9.40 -0.22
C ILE A 298 -7.07 10.16 0.58
N VAL A 299 -6.30 11.02 -0.11
CA VAL A 299 -5.29 11.89 0.53
C VAL A 299 -5.95 12.88 1.50
N ASP A 300 -7.00 13.57 1.06
CA ASP A 300 -7.69 14.57 1.86
C ASP A 300 -8.48 13.94 3.03
N PHE A 301 -8.94 12.69 2.88
CA PHE A 301 -9.55 11.91 3.96
C PHE A 301 -8.56 11.69 5.11
N ILE A 302 -7.32 11.30 4.81
CA ILE A 302 -6.28 11.10 5.83
C ILE A 302 -6.02 12.41 6.59
N LEU A 303 -5.93 13.53 5.88
CA LEU A 303 -5.74 14.86 6.48
C LEU A 303 -6.93 15.27 7.35
N ALA A 304 -8.15 15.03 6.88
CA ALA A 304 -9.36 15.32 7.63
C ALA A 304 -9.48 14.42 8.88
N LEU A 305 -9.06 13.16 8.81
CA LEU A 305 -9.06 12.22 9.93
C LEU A 305 -8.05 12.63 11.02
N GLU A 306 -6.86 13.07 10.61
CA GLU A 306 -5.84 13.65 11.49
C GLU A 306 -6.39 14.89 12.23
N ALA A 307 -7.03 15.82 11.49
CA ALA A 307 -7.67 16.99 12.08
C ALA A 307 -8.80 16.61 13.05
N ALA A 308 -9.65 15.64 12.69
CA ALA A 308 -10.79 15.21 13.50
C ALA A 308 -10.39 14.44 14.77
N SER A 309 -9.28 13.71 14.73
CA SER A 309 -8.73 12.98 15.88
C SER A 309 -7.85 13.84 16.79
N GLY A 310 -7.39 15.01 16.30
CA GLY A 310 -6.45 15.86 17.02
C GLY A 310 -5.06 15.24 17.19
N ARG A 311 -4.68 14.29 16.32
CA ARG A 311 -3.44 13.52 16.40
C ARG A 311 -2.76 13.47 15.04
N SER A 312 -1.42 13.46 15.03
CA SER A 312 -0.67 13.23 13.80
C SER A 312 -0.72 11.75 13.43
N LEU A 313 -1.56 11.39 12.46
CA LEU A 313 -1.84 10.02 12.06
C LEU A 313 -0.96 9.56 10.91
N GLN A 314 -0.46 10.48 10.08
CA GLN A 314 0.37 10.14 8.93
C GLN A 314 1.53 9.19 9.29
N LYS A 315 2.13 9.36 10.47
CA LYS A 315 3.23 8.50 10.93
C LYS A 315 2.78 7.10 11.37
N GLN A 316 1.53 6.98 11.81
CA GLN A 316 0.91 5.71 12.22
C GLN A 316 0.42 4.86 11.05
N ILE A 317 0.31 5.45 9.84
CA ILE A 317 -0.09 4.73 8.63
C ILE A 317 1.01 3.75 8.22
N ALA A 318 0.72 2.46 8.38
CA ALA A 318 1.61 1.39 7.98
C ALA A 318 1.53 1.17 6.46
N ALA A 319 0.32 1.19 5.88
CA ALA A 319 0.08 1.13 4.45
C ALA A 319 -1.33 1.59 4.05
N VAL A 320 -1.47 1.94 2.77
CA VAL A 320 -2.78 1.95 2.09
C VAL A 320 -2.96 0.62 1.37
N VAL A 321 -4.11 -0.01 1.57
CA VAL A 321 -4.40 -1.37 1.11
C VAL A 321 -5.73 -1.42 0.36
N GLY A 322 -5.85 -2.19 -0.71
CA GLY A 322 -7.13 -2.31 -1.43
C GLY A 322 -7.14 -3.29 -2.60
N GLY A 323 -8.35 -3.73 -2.94
CA GLY A 323 -8.63 -4.63 -4.06
C GLY A 323 -9.37 -3.95 -5.20
N SER A 324 -9.35 -4.49 -6.42
CA SER A 324 -10.20 -3.99 -7.52
C SER A 324 -9.96 -2.50 -7.81
N LEU A 325 -10.97 -1.62 -7.67
CA LEU A 325 -10.79 -0.16 -7.71
C LEU A 325 -9.83 0.34 -6.62
N GLY A 326 -9.88 -0.20 -5.40
CA GLY A 326 -8.91 0.12 -4.36
C GLY A 326 -7.48 -0.28 -4.74
N GLY A 327 -7.32 -1.40 -5.44
CA GLY A 327 -6.03 -1.83 -6.00
C GLY A 327 -5.52 -0.87 -7.08
N ASN A 328 -6.41 -0.39 -7.94
CA ASN A 328 -6.14 0.66 -8.94
C ASN A 328 -5.72 1.98 -8.26
N MET A 329 -6.49 2.45 -7.27
CA MET A 329 -6.13 3.63 -6.49
C MET A 329 -4.79 3.46 -5.78
N GLY A 330 -4.47 2.27 -5.28
CA GLY A 330 -3.15 1.96 -4.74
C GLY A 330 -2.02 2.16 -5.77
N LEU A 331 -2.16 1.63 -6.98
CA LEU A 331 -1.17 1.82 -8.05
C LEU A 331 -0.96 3.30 -8.42
N ARG A 332 -2.05 4.09 -8.41
CA ARG A 332 -1.98 5.54 -8.66
C ARG A 332 -1.36 6.32 -7.52
N LEU A 333 -1.80 6.07 -6.28
CA LEU A 333 -1.24 6.66 -5.06
C LEU A 333 0.26 6.37 -4.94
N ALA A 334 0.69 5.18 -5.36
CA ALA A 334 2.09 4.80 -5.39
C ALA A 334 2.94 5.67 -6.33
N GLY A 335 2.34 6.36 -7.31
CA GLY A 335 3.01 7.29 -8.23
C GLY A 335 3.23 8.70 -7.66
N ARG A 336 2.57 9.06 -6.54
CA ARG A 336 2.62 10.42 -5.98
C ARG A 336 4.01 10.82 -5.49
N ASP A 337 4.20 12.13 -5.32
CA ASP A 337 5.42 12.69 -4.75
C ASP A 337 5.59 12.25 -3.28
N MET A 338 6.59 11.40 -3.06
CA MET A 338 6.94 10.83 -1.77
C MET A 338 7.50 11.87 -0.79
N THR A 339 7.98 13.04 -1.25
CA THR A 339 8.43 14.11 -0.36
C THR A 339 7.25 14.74 0.40
N ALA A 340 6.10 14.89 -0.28
CA ALA A 340 4.88 15.46 0.29
C ALA A 340 3.96 14.40 0.93
N HIS A 341 4.08 13.13 0.52
CA HIS A 341 3.19 12.04 0.94
C HIS A 341 3.97 10.84 1.48
N ALA A 342 4.95 11.06 2.36
CA ALA A 342 5.81 10.00 2.92
C ALA A 342 5.06 8.88 3.66
N TYR A 343 3.81 9.13 4.08
CA TYR A 343 2.91 8.13 4.67
C TYR A 343 2.32 7.14 3.64
N LEU A 344 2.47 7.40 2.33
CA LEU A 344 2.13 6.50 1.23
C LEU A 344 3.30 5.59 0.83
N ALA A 345 4.33 5.46 1.69
CA ALA A 345 5.56 4.72 1.36
C ALA A 345 5.34 3.22 1.15
N ASN A 346 4.28 2.66 1.72
CA ASN A 346 3.88 1.26 1.51
C ASN A 346 2.46 1.20 0.96
N ILE A 347 2.31 0.49 -0.15
CA ILE A 347 1.02 0.25 -0.81
C ILE A 347 0.83 -1.26 -1.00
N VAL A 348 -0.37 -1.74 -0.73
CA VAL A 348 -0.76 -3.13 -1.02
C VAL A 348 -1.95 -3.11 -1.96
N SER A 349 -1.76 -3.61 -3.18
CA SER A 349 -2.81 -3.69 -4.20
C SER A 349 -3.03 -5.16 -4.57
N TRP A 350 -4.27 -5.62 -4.55
CA TRP A 350 -4.62 -6.92 -5.12
C TRP A 350 -5.69 -6.81 -6.20
N SER A 351 -5.63 -7.69 -7.19
CA SER A 351 -6.63 -7.80 -8.27
C SER A 351 -7.02 -6.44 -8.83
N ALA A 352 -6.02 -5.60 -9.10
CA ALA A 352 -6.24 -4.22 -9.50
C ALA A 352 -6.99 -4.21 -10.84
N ALA A 353 -8.11 -3.49 -10.91
CA ALA A 353 -8.97 -3.53 -12.09
C ALA A 353 -8.28 -2.96 -13.35
N SER A 354 -7.31 -2.04 -13.21
CA SER A 354 -6.70 -1.28 -14.32
C SER A 354 -5.35 -1.84 -14.79
N VAL A 355 -5.25 -3.15 -14.99
CA VAL A 355 -3.99 -3.79 -15.38
C VAL A 355 -4.00 -4.50 -16.73
N TRP A 356 -5.12 -4.53 -17.48
CA TRP A 356 -5.21 -5.20 -18.81
C TRP A 356 -4.60 -4.40 -19.96
N ASN A 357 -4.47 -4.96 -21.17
CA ASN A 357 -4.09 -4.14 -22.33
C ASN A 357 -5.25 -3.21 -22.75
N PRO A 358 -5.06 -1.88 -22.80
CA PRO A 358 -6.12 -0.98 -23.21
C PRO A 358 -6.34 -1.07 -24.72
N LEU A 359 -7.62 -1.18 -25.12
CA LEU A 359 -8.11 -1.05 -26.51
C LEU A 359 -7.47 -1.99 -27.58
N ASP A 360 -6.66 -2.99 -27.21
CA ASP A 360 -6.00 -3.89 -28.18
C ASP A 360 -6.87 -5.08 -28.66
N ASN A 361 -8.12 -5.17 -28.21
CA ASN A 361 -9.05 -6.24 -28.61
C ASN A 361 -10.46 -5.65 -28.79
N VAL A 362 -11.15 -6.07 -29.85
CA VAL A 362 -12.55 -5.70 -30.17
C VAL A 362 -13.49 -5.83 -28.97
N LEU A 363 -13.32 -6.87 -28.13
CA LEU A 363 -14.12 -7.02 -26.90
C LEU A 363 -13.80 -5.95 -25.84
N MET A 364 -12.54 -5.53 -25.76
CA MET A 364 -12.07 -4.48 -24.86
C MET A 364 -12.36 -3.07 -25.37
N GLU A 365 -12.50 -2.88 -26.69
CA GLU A 365 -13.04 -1.65 -27.26
C GLU A 365 -14.57 -1.54 -27.04
N ALA A 366 -15.26 -2.68 -27.10
CA ALA A 366 -16.71 -2.73 -26.89
C ALA A 366 -17.11 -2.28 -25.46
N GLY A 367 -16.31 -2.56 -24.44
CA GLY A 367 -16.58 -2.16 -23.04
C GLY A 367 -16.70 -0.64 -22.83
N PRO A 368 -15.62 0.15 -23.07
CA PRO A 368 -15.65 1.61 -23.02
C PRO A 368 -16.69 2.21 -23.96
N ASN A 369 -16.84 1.69 -25.19
CA ASN A 369 -17.82 2.21 -26.15
C ASN A 369 -19.26 1.98 -25.69
N THR A 370 -19.57 0.80 -25.16
CA THR A 370 -20.88 0.49 -24.59
C THR A 370 -21.14 1.35 -23.37
N THR A 371 -20.14 1.53 -22.50
CA THR A 371 -20.25 2.40 -21.32
C THR A 371 -20.51 3.85 -21.71
N ARG A 372 -19.73 4.39 -22.67
CA ARG A 372 -19.90 5.75 -23.22
C ARG A 372 -21.26 5.93 -23.88
N ALA A 373 -21.72 4.95 -24.66
CA ALA A 373 -23.06 4.98 -25.24
C ALA A 373 -24.14 5.00 -24.16
N ARG A 374 -24.03 4.14 -23.13
CA ARG A 374 -24.97 4.11 -21.99
C ARG A 374 -24.99 5.42 -21.20
N MET A 375 -23.85 6.09 -21.03
CA MET A 375 -23.81 7.43 -20.42
C MET A 375 -24.52 8.48 -21.30
N LYS A 376 -24.32 8.45 -22.63
CA LYS A 376 -24.93 9.41 -23.58
C LYS A 376 -26.42 9.19 -23.82
N ILE A 377 -26.95 7.99 -23.58
CA ILE A 377 -28.39 7.67 -23.71
C ILE A 377 -29.23 8.34 -22.60
N ASP A 378 -28.62 8.73 -21.48
CA ASP A 378 -29.34 9.26 -20.32
C ASP A 378 -28.52 10.27 -19.48
N PRO A 379 -28.02 11.37 -20.07
CA PRO A 379 -27.18 12.34 -19.38
C PRO A 379 -27.94 13.06 -18.25
N PRO A 380 -27.24 13.70 -17.31
CA PRO A 380 -27.85 14.37 -16.16
C PRO A 380 -28.91 15.41 -16.49
N SER A 381 -28.87 15.94 -17.70
CA SER A 381 -29.78 16.95 -18.25
C SER A 381 -31.10 16.40 -18.80
N VAL A 382 -31.29 15.08 -18.92
CA VAL A 382 -32.54 14.45 -19.37
C VAL A 382 -33.16 13.61 -18.25
N GLY A 383 -34.49 13.61 -18.17
CA GLY A 383 -35.23 12.96 -17.09
C GLY A 383 -35.06 11.44 -17.09
N GLU A 384 -34.61 10.90 -15.96
CA GLU A 384 -34.51 9.47 -15.69
C GLU A 384 -35.86 8.92 -15.13
N SER A 385 -36.25 7.69 -15.52
CA SER A 385 -37.45 7.00 -15.00
C SER A 385 -37.11 5.79 -14.13
N GLU A 386 -38.03 5.40 -13.25
CA GLU A 386 -37.91 4.21 -12.39
C GLU A 386 -37.70 2.93 -13.19
N ASN A 387 -38.45 2.75 -14.29
CA ASN A 387 -38.31 1.57 -15.15
C ASN A 387 -36.90 1.44 -15.74
N ARG A 388 -36.28 2.55 -16.15
CA ARG A 388 -34.92 2.53 -16.70
C ARG A 388 -33.88 2.19 -15.64
N ARG A 389 -34.03 2.73 -14.44
CA ARG A 389 -33.16 2.38 -13.30
C ARG A 389 -33.30 0.91 -12.94
N ALA A 390 -34.52 0.38 -12.98
CA ALA A 390 -34.83 -1.01 -12.70
C ALA A 390 -34.20 -1.99 -13.67
N GLU A 391 -34.46 -1.78 -14.96
CA GLU A 391 -33.88 -2.54 -16.05
C GLU A 391 -32.34 -2.51 -15.99
N TYR A 392 -31.78 -1.35 -15.68
CA TYR A 392 -30.34 -1.19 -15.56
C TYR A 392 -29.73 -2.01 -14.41
N PHE A 393 -30.33 -1.97 -13.22
CA PHE A 393 -29.84 -2.74 -12.08
C PHE A 393 -29.83 -4.25 -12.40
N PHE A 394 -30.91 -4.73 -13.03
CA PHE A 394 -31.02 -6.11 -13.49
C PHE A 394 -29.89 -6.45 -14.47
N GLN A 395 -29.66 -5.62 -15.49
CA GLN A 395 -28.62 -5.87 -16.50
C GLN A 395 -27.21 -6.00 -15.90
N VAL A 396 -26.87 -5.21 -14.88
CA VAL A 396 -25.50 -5.21 -14.30
C VAL A 396 -25.31 -6.30 -13.26
N PHE A 397 -26.31 -6.51 -12.40
CA PHE A 397 -26.16 -7.33 -11.19
C PHE A 397 -26.88 -8.69 -11.24
N ASP A 398 -27.81 -8.88 -12.18
CA ASP A 398 -28.68 -10.08 -12.22
C ASP A 398 -28.66 -10.83 -13.56
N GLU A 399 -28.47 -10.13 -14.69
CA GLU A 399 -28.61 -10.72 -16.03
C GLU A 399 -27.29 -11.25 -16.60
N SER A 400 -27.30 -12.49 -17.09
CA SER A 400 -26.26 -13.01 -17.98
C SER A 400 -26.58 -12.65 -19.43
N HIS A 401 -25.71 -11.89 -20.11
CA HIS A 401 -25.91 -11.51 -21.51
C HIS A 401 -25.39 -12.60 -22.46
N ASN A 402 -26.25 -13.03 -23.40
CA ASN A 402 -25.93 -13.94 -24.50
C ASN A 402 -25.97 -13.17 -25.83
N ILE A 403 -24.95 -13.33 -26.68
CA ILE A 403 -24.98 -12.85 -28.06
C ILE A 403 -24.68 -14.06 -28.96
N ILE A 404 -25.65 -14.39 -29.83
CA ILE A 404 -25.51 -15.39 -30.92
C ILE A 404 -24.94 -16.74 -30.43
N GLY A 405 -25.58 -17.34 -29.43
CA GLY A 405 -25.25 -18.70 -28.97
C GLY A 405 -23.99 -18.83 -28.11
N PHE A 406 -23.27 -17.74 -27.81
CA PHE A 406 -22.17 -17.72 -26.84
C PHE A 406 -22.58 -16.89 -25.61
N LYS A 407 -22.20 -17.36 -24.42
CA LYS A 407 -22.39 -16.64 -23.14
C LYS A 407 -21.25 -15.61 -23.02
N VAL A 408 -21.55 -14.32 -23.24
CA VAL A 408 -20.53 -13.26 -23.44
C VAL A 408 -20.30 -12.41 -22.17
N SER A 409 -21.27 -12.31 -21.26
CA SER A 409 -21.05 -11.66 -19.96
C SER A 409 -21.92 -12.26 -18.85
N TYR A 410 -21.31 -12.46 -17.68
CA TYR A 410 -21.97 -12.87 -16.45
C TYR A 410 -22.36 -11.64 -15.62
N PRO A 411 -23.32 -11.76 -14.70
CA PRO A 411 -23.57 -10.72 -13.69
C PRO A 411 -22.28 -10.39 -12.95
N GLN A 412 -22.06 -9.12 -12.60
CA GLN A 412 -20.78 -8.66 -12.04
C GLN A 412 -20.32 -9.50 -10.83
N GLY A 413 -21.25 -9.92 -9.98
CA GLY A 413 -20.96 -10.71 -8.79
C GLY A 413 -20.39 -12.11 -9.07
N GLU A 414 -20.62 -12.67 -10.25
CA GLU A 414 -20.08 -14.00 -10.61
C GLU A 414 -18.56 -13.98 -10.84
N TYR A 415 -18.00 -12.81 -11.16
CA TYR A 415 -16.55 -12.62 -11.39
C TYR A 415 -15.75 -12.35 -10.11
N TRP A 416 -16.39 -12.11 -8.96
CA TRP A 416 -15.66 -11.71 -7.75
C TRP A 416 -14.99 -12.87 -7.02
N TYR A 417 -15.45 -14.09 -7.26
CA TYR A 417 -15.04 -15.24 -6.49
C TYR A 417 -14.80 -16.45 -7.38
N ARG A 418 -13.83 -17.28 -7.02
CA ARG A 418 -13.64 -18.58 -7.65
C ARG A 418 -14.89 -19.46 -7.54
N ASN A 419 -15.13 -20.32 -8.53
CA ASN A 419 -16.38 -21.07 -8.65
C ASN A 419 -16.56 -22.16 -7.57
N ASP A 420 -15.48 -22.72 -7.04
CA ASP A 420 -15.51 -23.78 -6.02
C ASP A 420 -15.54 -23.25 -4.58
N TRP A 421 -15.60 -21.92 -4.37
CA TRP A 421 -15.63 -21.36 -3.02
C TRP A 421 -17.02 -21.49 -2.37
N PRO A 422 -17.16 -22.15 -1.20
CA PRO A 422 -18.46 -22.46 -0.60
C PRO A 422 -19.34 -21.25 -0.28
N CYS A 423 -18.73 -20.11 0.06
CA CYS A 423 -19.48 -18.90 0.44
C CYS A 423 -19.87 -18.01 -0.74
N LYS A 424 -19.42 -18.32 -1.97
CA LYS A 424 -19.73 -17.54 -3.18
C LYS A 424 -21.23 -17.20 -3.32
N PRO A 425 -22.19 -18.15 -3.17
CA PRO A 425 -23.61 -17.83 -3.32
C PRO A 425 -24.11 -16.82 -2.28
N ALA A 426 -23.69 -16.96 -1.02
CA ALA A 426 -24.09 -16.06 0.06
C ALA A 426 -23.47 -14.66 -0.12
N SER A 427 -22.18 -14.60 -0.48
CA SER A 427 -21.49 -13.33 -0.75
C SER A 427 -22.09 -12.58 -1.94
N ILE A 428 -22.43 -13.28 -3.03
CA ILE A 428 -23.14 -12.66 -4.19
C ILE A 428 -24.51 -12.14 -3.78
N SER A 429 -25.33 -12.97 -3.11
CA SER A 429 -26.67 -12.57 -2.65
C SER A 429 -26.60 -11.32 -1.79
N GLY A 430 -25.54 -11.22 -0.99
CA GLY A 430 -25.30 -10.12 -0.11
C GLY A 430 -24.88 -8.83 -0.71
N ALA A 431 -23.83 -8.92 -1.49
CA ALA A 431 -23.30 -7.82 -2.25
C ALA A 431 -24.39 -7.25 -3.19
N ARG A 432 -25.31 -8.09 -3.68
CA ARG A 432 -26.52 -7.66 -4.39
C ARG A 432 -27.48 -6.87 -3.49
N ALA A 433 -27.77 -7.36 -2.28
CA ALA A 433 -28.63 -6.67 -1.33
C ALA A 433 -28.08 -5.30 -0.91
N ASP A 434 -26.79 -5.24 -0.61
CA ASP A 434 -26.08 -4.00 -0.27
C ASP A 434 -26.23 -2.95 -1.37
N ARG A 435 -26.06 -3.37 -2.62
CA ARG A 435 -26.23 -2.49 -3.78
C ARG A 435 -27.66 -2.00 -3.91
N LYS A 436 -28.67 -2.84 -3.66
CA LYS A 436 -30.08 -2.39 -3.69
C LYS A 436 -30.35 -1.26 -2.70
N GLU A 437 -29.71 -1.27 -1.53
CA GLU A 437 -29.88 -0.23 -0.52
C GLU A 437 -29.27 1.13 -0.92
N MET A 438 -28.13 1.13 -1.59
CA MET A 438 -27.44 2.36 -2.01
C MET A 438 -27.79 2.82 -3.44
N TYR A 439 -28.40 1.94 -4.24
CA TYR A 439 -28.66 2.21 -5.65
C TYR A 439 -29.60 3.40 -5.77
N ASN A 440 -29.17 4.41 -6.53
CA ASN A 440 -29.93 5.58 -6.92
C ASN A 440 -29.34 6.12 -8.23
N ARG A 441 -29.90 7.23 -8.74
CA ARG A 441 -29.45 7.85 -10.00
C ARG A 441 -27.99 8.29 -9.99
N PHE A 442 -27.54 8.84 -8.86
CA PHE A 442 -26.18 9.34 -8.69
C PHE A 442 -25.20 8.18 -8.65
N PHE A 443 -25.48 7.14 -7.86
CA PHE A 443 -24.71 5.91 -7.83
C PHE A 443 -24.58 5.30 -9.24
N ARG A 444 -25.68 5.17 -9.99
CA ARG A 444 -25.67 4.59 -11.34
C ARG A 444 -24.75 5.36 -12.30
N ARG A 445 -24.88 6.68 -12.33
CA ARG A 445 -24.09 7.54 -13.22
C ARG A 445 -22.62 7.55 -12.81
N TRP A 446 -22.36 7.67 -11.51
CA TRP A 446 -21.01 7.61 -10.97
C TRP A 446 -20.33 6.26 -11.25
N HIS A 447 -21.03 5.15 -11.02
CA HIS A 447 -20.56 3.79 -11.32
C HIS A 447 -20.09 3.67 -12.77
N TRP A 448 -20.90 4.11 -13.74
CA TRP A 448 -20.48 4.03 -15.15
C TRP A 448 -19.33 4.94 -15.49
N ARG A 449 -19.32 6.16 -14.96
CA ARG A 449 -18.26 7.12 -15.26
C ARG A 449 -16.92 6.60 -14.70
N VAL A 450 -16.91 6.07 -13.48
CA VAL A 450 -15.72 5.44 -12.89
C VAL A 450 -15.34 4.15 -13.62
N ALA A 451 -16.31 3.28 -13.99
CA ALA A 451 -16.04 2.08 -14.79
C ALA A 451 -15.43 2.43 -16.16
N PHE A 452 -15.93 3.47 -16.83
CA PHE A 452 -15.39 3.96 -18.10
C PHE A 452 -13.94 4.37 -17.97
N GLU A 453 -13.63 5.25 -16.99
CA GLU A 453 -12.27 5.73 -16.78
C GLU A 453 -11.33 4.58 -16.37
N GLN A 454 -11.80 3.59 -15.59
CA GLN A 454 -11.03 2.39 -15.29
C GLN A 454 -10.78 1.50 -16.52
N LEU A 455 -11.75 1.37 -17.42
CA LEU A 455 -11.60 0.60 -18.67
C LEU A 455 -10.60 1.24 -19.63
N LEU A 456 -10.60 2.57 -19.71
CA LEU A 456 -9.62 3.32 -20.51
C LEU A 456 -8.23 3.35 -19.87
N PHE A 457 -8.18 3.56 -18.56
CA PHE A 457 -6.93 3.65 -17.83
C PHE A 457 -6.37 2.26 -17.56
N SER A 458 -5.20 1.96 -18.11
CA SER A 458 -4.45 0.78 -17.71
C SER A 458 -2.99 1.09 -17.43
N HIS A 459 -2.49 0.52 -16.34
CA HIS A 459 -1.08 0.57 -15.97
C HIS A 459 -0.16 -0.19 -16.94
N ARG A 460 -0.66 -0.97 -17.90
CA ARG A 460 0.19 -1.65 -18.91
C ARG A 460 0.65 -0.76 -20.08
N ALA A 461 -0.03 0.34 -20.41
CA ALA A 461 0.17 1.02 -21.71
C ALA A 461 0.95 2.34 -21.71
N PHE A 462 1.41 2.85 -20.57
CA PHE A 462 1.92 4.23 -20.55
C PHE A 462 3.43 4.36 -20.81
N GLY A 463 3.76 4.86 -22.00
CA GLY A 463 5.01 5.55 -22.35
C GLY A 463 5.18 6.95 -21.72
N ARG A 464 4.71 7.16 -20.49
CA ARG A 464 4.95 8.35 -19.67
C ARG A 464 5.49 7.95 -18.30
N ASN A 465 6.76 7.54 -18.24
CA ASN A 465 7.73 7.60 -17.13
C ASN A 465 7.36 7.43 -15.63
N GLU A 466 6.14 7.12 -15.22
CA GLU A 466 5.78 7.08 -13.78
C GLU A 466 5.39 5.67 -13.33
N LEU A 467 6.37 4.76 -13.38
CA LEU A 467 6.30 3.54 -12.58
C LEU A 467 6.09 3.92 -11.10
N PRO A 468 5.28 3.15 -10.35
CA PRO A 468 5.10 3.36 -8.92
C PRO A 468 6.41 3.61 -8.16
N ARG A 469 6.39 4.65 -7.34
CA ARG A 469 7.50 5.15 -6.52
C ARG A 469 7.50 4.53 -5.12
N ALA A 470 6.32 4.29 -4.56
CA ALA A 470 6.16 3.62 -3.27
C ALA A 470 6.59 2.15 -3.32
N ARG A 471 6.90 1.58 -2.14
CA ARG A 471 7.11 0.15 -1.96
C ARG A 471 5.78 -0.57 -2.08
N MET A 472 5.68 -1.50 -3.03
CA MET A 472 4.41 -2.16 -3.36
C MET A 472 4.42 -3.67 -3.09
N LEU A 473 3.34 -4.16 -2.49
CA LEU A 473 2.94 -5.57 -2.55
C LEU A 473 1.81 -5.70 -3.56
N LEU A 474 2.07 -6.36 -4.69
CA LEU A 474 1.11 -6.55 -5.77
C LEU A 474 0.62 -8.00 -5.79
N LEU A 475 -0.69 -8.24 -5.66
CA LEU A 475 -1.25 -9.59 -5.59
C LEU A 475 -2.35 -9.85 -6.63
N ALA A 476 -2.50 -11.11 -7.02
CA ALA A 476 -3.65 -11.59 -7.80
C ALA A 476 -3.86 -13.09 -7.58
N GLY A 477 -5.11 -13.54 -7.68
CA GLY A 477 -5.50 -14.96 -7.65
C GLY A 477 -5.66 -15.54 -9.06
N ASP A 478 -5.20 -16.76 -9.29
CA ASP A 478 -5.20 -17.42 -10.62
C ASP A 478 -6.60 -17.65 -11.23
N GLN A 479 -7.66 -17.62 -10.43
CA GLN A 479 -9.04 -17.74 -10.91
C GLN A 479 -9.69 -16.37 -11.21
N ASP A 480 -8.91 -15.28 -11.16
CA ASP A 480 -9.30 -13.93 -11.60
C ASP A 480 -9.08 -13.70 -13.11
N ASP A 481 -8.70 -14.74 -13.85
CA ASP A 481 -8.58 -14.72 -15.31
C ASP A 481 -9.93 -14.98 -15.99
N HIS A 482 -10.77 -13.95 -15.96
CA HIS A 482 -12.03 -13.94 -16.68
C HIS A 482 -11.87 -13.47 -18.13
N LEU A 483 -12.77 -13.94 -19.01
CA LEU A 483 -12.70 -13.75 -20.46
C LEU A 483 -12.47 -12.28 -20.82
N GLY A 484 -11.33 -11.99 -21.44
CA GLY A 484 -10.92 -10.66 -21.89
C GLY A 484 -10.06 -9.90 -20.88
N ALA A 485 -10.42 -9.89 -19.60
CA ALA A 485 -9.73 -9.07 -18.58
C ALA A 485 -8.38 -9.65 -18.14
N HIS A 486 -8.33 -10.99 -17.98
CA HIS A 486 -7.10 -11.73 -17.62
C HIS A 486 -6.31 -11.05 -16.48
N ILE A 487 -6.97 -10.67 -15.38
CA ILE A 487 -6.38 -9.80 -14.34
C ILE A 487 -5.15 -10.44 -13.70
N TYR A 488 -5.13 -11.77 -13.53
CA TYR A 488 -3.98 -12.45 -12.96
C TYR A 488 -2.79 -12.40 -13.89
N ASP A 489 -2.95 -12.80 -15.15
CA ASP A 489 -1.89 -12.75 -16.15
C ASP A 489 -1.45 -11.31 -16.44
N ALA A 490 -2.38 -10.37 -16.46
CA ALA A 490 -2.09 -8.95 -16.65
C ALA A 490 -1.36 -8.33 -15.45
N THR A 491 -1.69 -8.73 -14.21
CA THR A 491 -0.92 -8.37 -13.01
C THR A 491 0.49 -8.96 -13.04
N LYS A 492 0.59 -10.24 -13.46
CA LYS A 492 1.88 -10.93 -13.65
C LYS A 492 2.73 -10.19 -14.67
N ASP A 493 2.18 -9.79 -15.80
CA ASP A 493 2.92 -9.08 -16.84
C ASP A 493 3.28 -7.65 -16.42
N LEU A 494 2.36 -6.91 -15.80
CA LEU A 494 2.64 -5.57 -15.27
C LEU A 494 3.81 -5.61 -14.29
N SER A 495 3.85 -6.60 -13.39
CA SER A 495 4.95 -6.71 -12.43
C SER A 495 6.34 -6.88 -13.07
N VAL A 496 6.41 -7.43 -14.29
CA VAL A 496 7.67 -7.56 -15.05
C VAL A 496 8.15 -6.20 -15.54
N THR A 497 7.26 -5.26 -15.86
CA THR A 497 7.66 -3.91 -16.29
C THR A 497 7.99 -2.99 -15.11
N MET A 498 7.53 -3.32 -13.90
CA MET A 498 7.78 -2.58 -12.66
C MET A 498 9.21 -2.78 -12.09
N ILE A 499 10.23 -2.90 -12.94
CA ILE A 499 11.60 -3.26 -12.57
C ILE A 499 12.26 -2.30 -11.57
N THR A 500 11.89 -1.01 -11.58
CA THR A 500 12.39 0.00 -10.63
C THR A 500 11.49 0.19 -9.41
N THR A 501 10.31 -0.45 -9.35
CA THR A 501 9.41 -0.35 -8.20
C THR A 501 9.90 -1.26 -7.07
N PRO A 502 10.15 -0.72 -5.86
CA PRO A 502 10.52 -1.53 -4.69
C PRO A 502 9.33 -2.36 -4.21
N GLY A 503 9.61 -3.52 -3.61
CA GLY A 503 8.59 -4.44 -3.11
C GLY A 503 8.54 -5.75 -3.89
N ALA A 504 7.39 -6.41 -3.91
CA ALA A 504 7.26 -7.74 -4.49
C ALA A 504 5.86 -8.03 -5.04
N ARG A 505 5.81 -8.97 -5.99
CA ARG A 505 4.57 -9.62 -6.41
C ARG A 505 4.27 -10.83 -5.53
N ARG A 506 3.00 -11.18 -5.34
CA ARG A 506 2.53 -12.47 -4.80
C ARG A 506 1.36 -13.00 -5.64
N LEU A 507 1.58 -14.09 -6.33
CA LEU A 507 0.55 -14.76 -7.13
C LEU A 507 0.01 -15.95 -6.36
N MET A 508 -1.30 -16.08 -6.25
CA MET A 508 -1.94 -17.10 -5.43
C MET A 508 -2.74 -18.08 -6.28
N GLN A 509 -2.54 -19.37 -6.05
CA GLN A 509 -3.30 -20.41 -6.74
C GLN A 509 -4.65 -20.66 -6.06
N ARG A 510 -5.60 -21.21 -6.83
CA ARG A 510 -6.98 -21.51 -6.41
C ARG A 510 -7.63 -20.36 -5.63
N THR A 511 -7.52 -19.14 -6.14
CA THR A 511 -8.07 -17.93 -5.49
C THR A 511 -8.64 -17.00 -6.55
N GLY A 512 -9.82 -16.43 -6.31
CA GLY A 512 -10.48 -15.48 -7.23
C GLY A 512 -10.09 -14.01 -6.99
N HIS A 513 -10.94 -13.10 -7.49
CA HIS A 513 -10.76 -11.65 -7.42
C HIS A 513 -10.74 -11.09 -5.98
N SER A 514 -11.57 -11.66 -5.10
CA SER A 514 -11.79 -11.15 -3.73
C SER A 514 -10.90 -11.87 -2.72
N ILE A 515 -9.59 -11.69 -2.84
CA ILE A 515 -8.58 -12.31 -1.94
C ILE A 515 -8.87 -12.01 -0.47
N HIS A 516 -9.36 -10.80 -0.17
CA HIS A 516 -9.72 -10.37 1.19
C HIS A 516 -10.92 -11.13 1.79
N ASN A 517 -11.77 -11.80 0.99
CA ASN A 517 -12.83 -12.68 1.48
C ASN A 517 -12.42 -14.15 1.42
N GLU A 518 -11.77 -14.57 0.33
CA GLU A 518 -11.41 -15.98 0.12
C GLU A 518 -10.21 -16.40 0.98
N ARG A 519 -9.28 -15.48 1.26
CA ARG A 519 -7.97 -15.71 1.89
C ARG A 519 -7.58 -14.61 2.91
N PRO A 520 -8.49 -14.20 3.81
CA PRO A 520 -8.25 -13.06 4.70
C PRO A 520 -7.05 -13.26 5.64
N VAL A 521 -6.84 -14.47 6.18
CA VAL A 521 -5.73 -14.78 7.09
C VAL A 521 -4.41 -14.76 6.35
N TRP A 522 -4.34 -15.42 5.20
CA TRP A 522 -3.15 -15.41 4.37
C TRP A 522 -2.80 -14.00 3.91
N LEU A 523 -3.78 -13.21 3.44
CA LEU A 523 -3.57 -11.82 3.02
C LEU A 523 -3.00 -10.98 4.16
N ALA A 524 -3.58 -11.08 5.36
CA ALA A 524 -3.08 -10.37 6.55
C ALA A 524 -1.64 -10.75 6.88
N GLN A 525 -1.28 -12.04 6.80
CA GLN A 525 0.09 -12.52 7.01
C GLN A 525 1.05 -12.01 5.93
N GLN A 526 0.64 -11.97 4.65
CA GLN A 526 1.48 -11.42 3.59
C GLN A 526 1.70 -9.92 3.77
N ILE A 527 0.67 -9.18 4.18
CA ILE A 527 0.78 -7.75 4.51
C ILE A 527 1.71 -7.56 5.69
N ALA A 528 1.55 -8.32 6.77
CA ALA A 528 2.42 -8.24 7.94
C ALA A 528 3.89 -8.54 7.62
N ALA A 529 4.15 -9.59 6.82
CA ALA A 529 5.50 -9.97 6.39
C ALA A 529 6.11 -8.97 5.39
N PHE A 530 5.26 -8.30 4.62
CA PHE A 530 5.68 -7.23 3.72
C PHE A 530 6.01 -5.96 4.48
N LEU A 531 5.20 -5.53 5.44
CA LEU A 531 5.34 -4.22 6.06
C LEU A 531 6.57 -4.14 6.97
N PRO A 532 7.26 -2.98 6.97
CA PRO A 532 8.35 -2.75 7.90
C PRO A 532 7.81 -2.76 9.34
N PRO A 533 8.67 -2.94 10.35
CA PRO A 533 8.24 -2.85 11.73
C PRO A 533 8.07 -1.36 12.12
N ASP A 534 7.60 -1.05 13.32
CA ASP A 534 7.16 0.30 13.71
C ASP A 534 8.22 1.40 13.52
N ARG A 535 7.77 2.59 13.12
CA ARG A 535 8.68 3.74 12.95
C ARG A 535 9.20 4.23 14.32
N PRO A 536 10.52 4.49 14.44
CA PRO A 536 11.11 4.99 15.68
C PRO A 536 10.65 6.40 16.14
N ASP A 537 9.94 7.13 15.29
CA ASP A 537 9.41 8.46 15.60
C ASP A 537 7.93 8.42 16.06
N ASN A 538 7.34 7.23 16.17
CA ASN A 538 5.99 6.99 16.73
C ASN A 538 5.99 6.73 18.25
N GLY A 539 6.99 7.22 18.98
CA GLY A 539 7.14 6.97 20.42
C GLY A 539 7.74 5.61 20.77
N VAL A 540 8.29 4.90 19.78
CA VAL A 540 9.07 3.66 19.94
C VAL A 540 10.54 3.97 19.68
N GLU A 541 11.47 3.55 20.52
CA GLU A 541 12.89 3.79 20.25
C GLU A 541 13.44 2.81 19.19
N GLU A 542 14.26 3.29 18.26
CA GLU A 542 15.00 2.42 17.34
C GLU A 542 15.95 1.52 18.15
N ARG A 543 15.87 0.21 17.97
CA ARG A 543 16.75 -0.75 18.64
C ARG A 543 17.54 -1.57 17.63
N TRP A 544 18.67 -2.07 18.12
CA TRP A 544 19.55 -2.98 17.43
C TRP A 544 19.77 -4.20 18.31
N SER A 545 19.91 -5.37 17.71
CA SER A 545 20.39 -6.55 18.43
C SER A 545 21.81 -6.31 18.95
N ASP A 546 22.20 -7.08 19.95
CA ASP A 546 23.62 -7.27 20.25
C ASP A 546 24.35 -7.83 19.02
N TRP A 547 25.67 -7.63 18.97
CA TRP A 547 26.50 -8.22 17.92
C TRP A 547 26.49 -9.74 18.03
N GLN A 548 26.07 -10.39 16.95
CA GLN A 548 26.09 -11.83 16.78
C GLN A 548 27.28 -12.23 15.90
N SER A 549 28.11 -13.15 16.40
CA SER A 549 29.15 -13.76 15.56
C SER A 549 28.52 -14.72 14.55
N LEU A 550 28.88 -14.55 13.30
CA LEU A 550 28.61 -15.46 12.19
C LEU A 550 29.84 -16.34 11.87
N GLY A 551 30.85 -16.34 12.75
CA GLY A 551 32.07 -17.11 12.62
C GLY A 551 32.96 -16.69 11.44
N GLY A 552 33.81 -17.61 10.99
CA GLY A 552 34.80 -17.38 9.94
C GLY A 552 36.12 -16.79 10.45
N ILE A 553 37.14 -16.79 9.57
CA ILE A 553 38.41 -16.07 9.77
C ILE A 553 38.72 -15.34 8.47
N LEU A 554 38.30 -14.08 8.39
CA LEU A 554 38.22 -13.33 7.15
C LEU A 554 39.33 -12.28 7.02
N THR A 555 39.68 -11.94 5.78
CA THR A 555 40.77 -11.02 5.41
C THR A 555 40.32 -9.91 4.47
N SER A 556 39.02 -9.78 4.24
CA SER A 556 38.40 -8.68 3.48
C SER A 556 37.12 -8.23 4.16
N LYS A 557 36.71 -7.01 3.85
CA LYS A 557 35.33 -6.55 4.05
C LYS A 557 34.38 -7.51 3.31
N PRO A 558 33.22 -7.88 3.88
CA PRO A 558 32.28 -8.75 3.18
C PRO A 558 31.55 -7.99 2.05
N ALA A 559 31.25 -8.69 0.96
CA ALA A 559 30.22 -8.30 0.01
C ALA A 559 28.89 -8.92 0.42
N VAL A 560 27.79 -8.20 0.24
CA VAL A 560 26.45 -8.67 0.61
C VAL A 560 25.52 -8.57 -0.58
N GLY A 561 24.76 -9.64 -0.84
CA GLY A 561 23.84 -9.79 -1.96
C GLY A 561 22.49 -10.24 -1.46
N ILE A 562 21.43 -9.75 -2.10
CA ILE A 562 20.06 -10.11 -1.76
C ILE A 562 19.53 -11.03 -2.84
N ASN A 563 19.29 -12.27 -2.47
CA ASN A 563 18.64 -13.28 -3.30
C ASN A 563 17.25 -12.80 -3.75
N GLU A 564 16.71 -13.38 -4.82
CA GLU A 564 15.40 -13.02 -5.36
C GLU A 564 14.28 -13.17 -4.32
N ASP A 565 14.37 -14.21 -3.49
CA ASP A 565 13.45 -14.48 -2.38
C ASP A 565 13.61 -13.52 -1.18
N GLY A 566 14.64 -12.67 -1.17
CA GLY A 566 14.93 -11.71 -0.11
C GLY A 566 15.91 -12.20 0.97
N ARG A 567 16.50 -13.39 0.84
CA ARG A 567 17.59 -13.86 1.72
C ARG A 567 18.87 -13.07 1.48
N ILE A 568 19.53 -12.71 2.57
CA ILE A 568 20.88 -12.15 2.56
C ILE A 568 21.90 -13.28 2.33
N GLU A 569 22.83 -13.06 1.40
CA GLU A 569 24.01 -13.89 1.18
C GLU A 569 25.27 -13.02 1.26
N VAL A 570 26.22 -13.46 2.06
CA VAL A 570 27.45 -12.74 2.40
C VAL A 570 28.63 -13.50 1.82
N VAL A 571 29.57 -12.80 1.19
CA VAL A 571 30.80 -13.36 0.63
C VAL A 571 32.00 -12.58 1.14
N ALA A 572 33.04 -13.26 1.58
CA ALA A 572 34.26 -12.63 2.06
C ALA A 572 35.49 -13.50 1.76
N ARG A 573 36.67 -12.89 1.74
CA ARG A 573 37.94 -13.59 1.52
C ARG A 573 38.45 -14.21 2.81
N GLY A 574 38.90 -15.47 2.76
CA GLY A 574 39.51 -16.18 3.89
C GLY A 574 41.02 -15.94 4.01
N LEU A 575 41.66 -16.62 4.98
CA LEU A 575 43.14 -16.67 5.11
C LEU A 575 43.82 -17.38 3.92
N ASP A 576 43.10 -18.29 3.28
CA ASP A 576 43.52 -18.99 2.06
C ASP A 576 43.47 -18.09 0.83
N GLN A 577 43.05 -16.83 0.97
CA GLN A 577 42.82 -15.88 -0.11
C GLN A 577 41.82 -16.38 -1.18
N HIS A 578 40.98 -17.35 -0.82
CA HIS A 578 39.80 -17.72 -1.60
C HIS A 578 38.55 -17.07 -1.00
N LEU A 579 37.47 -17.06 -1.79
CA LEU A 579 36.19 -16.51 -1.33
C LEU A 579 35.36 -17.60 -0.67
N HIS A 580 34.71 -17.22 0.42
CA HIS A 580 33.80 -18.06 1.19
C HIS A 580 32.47 -17.35 1.32
N ARG A 581 31.38 -18.11 1.31
CA ARG A 581 30.02 -17.58 1.41
C ARG A 581 29.28 -18.08 2.64
N LEU A 582 28.29 -17.29 3.07
CA LEU A 582 27.34 -17.61 4.12
C LEU A 582 25.98 -17.03 3.75
N ARG A 583 24.90 -17.82 3.81
CA ARG A 583 23.55 -17.35 3.43
C ARG A 583 22.56 -17.50 4.57
N GLN A 584 21.51 -16.68 4.55
CA GLN A 584 20.32 -16.92 5.35
C GLN A 584 19.62 -18.21 4.89
N THR A 585 19.02 -18.92 5.84
CA THR A 585 18.22 -20.13 5.60
C THR A 585 16.79 -19.82 5.15
N ALA A 586 16.26 -18.67 5.58
CA ALA A 586 14.98 -18.11 5.18
C ALA A 586 15.07 -16.57 5.17
N PRO A 587 14.24 -15.85 4.38
CA PRO A 587 14.22 -14.39 4.44
C PRO A 587 13.99 -13.93 5.87
N ASN A 588 14.76 -12.93 6.32
CA ASN A 588 14.71 -12.40 7.69
C ASN A 588 15.12 -13.42 8.78
N GLY A 589 15.67 -14.58 8.41
CA GLY A 589 15.99 -15.69 9.30
C GLY A 589 17.45 -15.75 9.75
N ALA A 590 17.81 -16.89 10.35
CA ALA A 590 19.19 -17.19 10.74
C ALA A 590 20.08 -17.48 9.52
N PHE A 591 21.40 -17.40 9.73
CA PHE A 591 22.41 -17.82 8.76
C PHE A 591 22.74 -19.31 8.90
N ASP A 592 23.27 -19.89 7.83
CA ASP A 592 23.89 -21.21 7.85
C ASP A 592 24.96 -21.28 8.97
N SER A 593 25.19 -22.49 9.51
CA SER A 593 26.08 -22.67 10.67
C SER A 593 27.58 -22.63 10.31
N GLY A 594 27.94 -22.53 9.03
CA GLY A 594 29.32 -22.57 8.58
C GLY A 594 29.53 -21.96 7.20
N TRP A 595 30.73 -21.44 6.99
CA TRP A 595 31.15 -20.81 5.73
C TRP A 595 31.45 -21.89 4.67
N ALA A 596 30.89 -21.70 3.48
CA ALA A 596 31.13 -22.58 2.34
C ALA A 596 32.15 -21.95 1.38
N GLY A 597 33.23 -22.68 1.08
CA GLY A 597 34.26 -22.23 0.14
C GLY A 597 33.77 -22.20 -1.31
N MET A 598 34.13 -21.15 -2.05
CA MET A 598 33.77 -20.96 -3.46
C MET A 598 34.95 -21.31 -4.38
N HIS A 599 35.29 -22.61 -4.46
CA HIS A 599 36.52 -23.09 -5.14
C HIS A 599 36.29 -23.64 -6.56
N GLY A 600 35.07 -23.60 -7.09
CA GLY A 600 34.74 -24.23 -8.38
C GLY A 600 35.61 -23.70 -9.52
N ASN A 601 36.24 -24.62 -10.27
CA ASN A 601 37.14 -24.31 -11.39
C ASN A 601 38.38 -23.46 -11.04
N LEU A 602 38.79 -23.34 -9.76
CA LEU A 602 40.05 -22.69 -9.38
C LEU A 602 41.23 -23.67 -9.44
N ASP A 603 42.41 -23.16 -9.78
CA ASP A 603 43.67 -23.88 -9.63
C ASP A 603 44.39 -23.47 -8.33
N GLY A 604 45.46 -24.19 -7.96
CA GLY A 604 46.18 -23.95 -6.71
C GLY A 604 46.91 -22.59 -6.63
N ASN A 605 47.07 -21.89 -7.76
CA ASN A 605 47.76 -20.61 -7.84
C ASN A 605 46.80 -19.42 -7.78
N ASP A 606 45.52 -19.60 -8.10
CA ASP A 606 44.51 -18.54 -8.03
C ASP A 606 44.34 -17.99 -6.60
N ARG A 607 44.38 -16.67 -6.46
CA ARG A 607 44.10 -15.94 -5.21
C ARG A 607 43.33 -14.68 -5.55
N PHE A 608 42.36 -14.34 -4.72
CA PHE A 608 41.53 -13.17 -4.95
C PHE A 608 42.04 -11.93 -4.22
N GLY A 609 41.82 -10.78 -4.84
CA GLY A 609 41.84 -9.48 -4.19
C GLY A 609 40.79 -9.36 -3.08
N ALA A 610 40.88 -8.29 -2.29
CA ALA A 610 39.95 -8.00 -1.21
C ALA A 610 38.66 -7.31 -1.70
N SER A 611 38.67 -6.65 -2.86
CA SER A 611 37.50 -6.02 -3.45
C SER A 611 36.62 -7.06 -4.12
N ILE A 612 35.38 -7.13 -3.66
CA ILE A 612 34.37 -8.09 -4.11
C ILE A 612 33.12 -7.30 -4.47
N ALA A 613 32.63 -7.46 -5.70
CA ALA A 613 31.38 -6.87 -6.15
C ALA A 613 30.35 -7.96 -6.43
N MET A 614 29.09 -7.71 -6.09
CA MET A 614 27.99 -8.65 -6.32
C MET A 614 26.77 -7.90 -6.81
N ALA A 615 26.07 -8.47 -7.80
CA ALA A 615 24.85 -7.92 -8.35
C ALA A 615 23.88 -9.05 -8.70
N ARG A 616 22.60 -8.69 -8.92
CA ARG A 616 21.56 -9.65 -9.29
C ARG A 616 21.19 -9.46 -10.76
N ASN A 617 21.17 -10.55 -11.51
CA ASN A 617 20.71 -10.60 -12.89
C ASN A 617 19.18 -10.43 -12.98
N ASP A 618 18.68 -10.09 -14.17
CA ASP A 618 17.24 -9.98 -14.48
C ASP A 618 16.44 -11.25 -14.13
N ASP A 619 17.09 -12.41 -14.22
CA ASP A 619 16.53 -13.73 -13.93
C ASP A 619 16.58 -14.12 -12.45
N GLY A 620 16.95 -13.18 -11.57
CA GLY A 620 16.99 -13.39 -10.12
C GLY A 620 18.29 -14.00 -9.59
N ARG A 621 19.22 -14.46 -10.46
CA ARG A 621 20.49 -15.08 -10.04
C ARG A 621 21.48 -14.03 -9.52
N LEU A 622 22.10 -14.31 -8.38
CA LEU A 622 23.27 -13.54 -7.94
C LEU A 622 24.50 -13.89 -8.77
N GLU A 623 25.30 -12.87 -9.08
CA GLU A 623 26.59 -12.97 -9.76
C GLU A 623 27.64 -12.11 -9.05
N LEU A 624 28.81 -12.69 -8.88
CA LEU A 624 29.91 -12.19 -8.07
C LEU A 624 31.13 -11.94 -8.96
N PHE A 625 31.84 -10.85 -8.70
CA PHE A 625 33.02 -10.40 -9.43
C PHE A 625 34.17 -10.14 -8.45
N ALA A 626 35.35 -10.66 -8.77
CA ALA A 626 36.55 -10.46 -7.97
C ALA A 626 37.81 -10.49 -8.85
N GLN A 627 38.85 -9.77 -8.44
CA GLN A 627 40.12 -9.75 -9.14
C GLN A 627 40.96 -10.97 -8.76
N LEU A 628 41.53 -11.67 -9.73
CA LEU A 628 42.63 -12.61 -9.54
C LEU A 628 43.93 -11.82 -9.37
N ALA A 629 44.51 -11.84 -8.17
CA ALA A 629 45.61 -10.98 -7.77
C ALA A 629 46.91 -11.24 -8.56
N GLN A 630 47.11 -12.46 -9.05
CA GLN A 630 48.31 -12.89 -9.79
C GLN A 630 48.38 -12.24 -11.17
N VAL A 631 47.23 -12.16 -11.84
CA VAL A 631 47.12 -11.83 -13.26
C VAL A 631 46.42 -10.49 -13.49
N GLY A 632 45.80 -9.92 -12.45
CA GLY A 632 45.04 -8.68 -12.54
C GLY A 632 43.79 -8.80 -13.41
N TRP A 633 43.17 -9.98 -13.44
CA TRP A 633 41.96 -10.24 -14.23
C TRP A 633 40.73 -10.25 -13.34
N ILE A 634 39.64 -9.68 -13.83
CA ILE A 634 38.34 -9.84 -13.18
C ILE A 634 37.76 -11.19 -13.59
N ALA A 635 37.58 -12.06 -12.60
CA ALA A 635 36.86 -13.31 -12.71
C ALA A 635 35.44 -13.14 -12.14
N HIS A 636 34.53 -14.02 -12.56
CA HIS A 636 33.15 -14.00 -12.08
C HIS A 636 32.58 -15.41 -11.92
N VAL A 637 31.55 -15.51 -11.08
CA VAL A 637 30.80 -16.73 -10.79
C VAL A 637 29.35 -16.35 -10.50
N TRP A 638 28.41 -17.23 -10.84
CA TRP A 638 26.98 -16.98 -10.68
C TRP A 638 26.25 -18.19 -10.12
N GLN A 639 25.08 -17.97 -9.53
CA GLN A 639 24.15 -19.03 -9.20
C GLN A 639 23.62 -19.71 -10.46
N GLY A 640 23.48 -21.04 -10.47
CA GLY A 640 22.95 -21.80 -11.61
C GLY A 640 21.46 -21.53 -11.91
N GLN A 641 20.70 -21.19 -10.87
CA GLN A 641 19.31 -20.74 -10.91
C GLN A 641 19.07 -19.80 -9.73
N ALA A 642 18.05 -18.95 -9.78
CA ALA A 642 17.80 -17.99 -8.70
C ALA A 642 17.69 -18.71 -7.35
N ASN A 643 18.33 -18.16 -6.31
CA ASN A 643 18.34 -18.70 -4.95
C ASN A 643 19.08 -20.06 -4.79
N GLY A 644 19.70 -20.56 -5.87
CA GLY A 644 20.31 -21.89 -5.94
C GLY A 644 21.80 -21.94 -5.61
N GLU A 645 22.43 -23.03 -6.03
CA GLU A 645 23.87 -23.26 -5.83
C GLU A 645 24.72 -22.48 -6.85
N TRP A 646 25.95 -22.13 -6.45
CA TRP A 646 26.90 -21.39 -7.30
C TRP A 646 27.63 -22.33 -8.26
N GLY A 647 27.88 -21.82 -9.47
CA GLY A 647 28.67 -22.52 -10.49
C GLY A 647 30.18 -22.48 -10.24
N GLY A 648 30.94 -22.85 -11.27
CA GLY A 648 32.40 -22.70 -11.29
C GLY A 648 32.81 -21.30 -11.73
N TRP A 649 33.97 -20.83 -11.26
CA TRP A 649 34.55 -19.56 -11.68
C TRP A 649 34.87 -19.58 -13.17
N SER A 650 34.45 -18.53 -13.86
CA SER A 650 34.86 -18.23 -15.22
C SER A 650 36.11 -17.33 -15.16
N LYS A 651 37.24 -17.88 -15.64
CA LYS A 651 38.58 -17.27 -15.66
C LYS A 651 39.11 -17.30 -17.09
N GLY A 652 39.71 -16.20 -17.56
CA GLY A 652 39.87 -15.98 -19.00
C GLY A 652 41.10 -16.60 -19.66
N ASN A 653 40.92 -17.58 -20.54
CA ASN A 653 41.60 -17.61 -21.85
C ASN A 653 40.81 -18.44 -22.89
N HIS A 654 40.40 -17.73 -23.95
CA HIS A 654 39.91 -18.13 -25.27
C HIS A 654 38.50 -17.68 -25.71
N LEU A 655 37.59 -17.28 -24.81
CA LEU A 655 36.35 -16.56 -25.20
C LEU A 655 35.80 -15.53 -24.17
N GLY A 656 36.42 -15.31 -23.00
CA GLY A 656 35.70 -14.69 -21.85
C GLY A 656 36.50 -13.88 -20.82
N GLN A 657 37.37 -12.96 -21.23
CA GLN A 657 37.91 -11.96 -20.28
C GLN A 657 36.87 -10.84 -20.05
N LEU A 658 36.59 -10.53 -18.78
CA LEU A 658 35.80 -9.34 -18.39
C LEU A 658 36.67 -8.08 -18.51
N ILE A 659 37.59 -7.86 -17.57
CA ILE A 659 38.53 -6.73 -17.56
C ILE A 659 39.91 -7.25 -17.15
N GLY A 660 40.95 -7.00 -17.96
CA GLY A 660 42.34 -7.38 -17.71
C GLY A 660 43.22 -6.20 -17.29
N GLY A 661 44.28 -6.45 -16.52
CA GLY A 661 45.13 -5.39 -15.96
C GLY A 661 44.41 -4.52 -14.92
N ALA A 662 43.31 -5.04 -14.36
CA ALA A 662 42.57 -4.42 -13.28
C ALA A 662 43.44 -4.32 -12.02
N THR A 663 43.15 -3.32 -11.20
CA THR A 663 43.56 -3.24 -9.79
C THR A 663 42.46 -3.84 -8.91
N ASP A 664 42.72 -4.01 -7.61
CA ASP A 664 41.76 -4.53 -6.63
C ASP A 664 40.69 -3.48 -6.28
N ALA A 665 39.92 -3.03 -7.28
CA ALA A 665 38.97 -1.92 -7.20
C ALA A 665 37.82 -2.14 -8.18
N ILE A 666 36.77 -2.83 -7.73
CA ILE A 666 35.65 -3.29 -8.56
C ILE A 666 34.35 -2.85 -7.93
N ALA A 667 33.42 -2.35 -8.76
CA ALA A 667 32.02 -2.20 -8.38
C ALA A 667 31.10 -2.73 -9.49
N ALA A 668 29.91 -3.18 -9.10
CA ALA A 668 28.92 -3.72 -10.00
C ALA A 668 27.54 -3.17 -9.65
N THR A 669 26.68 -2.98 -10.65
CA THR A 669 25.26 -2.65 -10.45
C THR A 669 24.44 -3.16 -11.63
N GLU A 670 23.14 -3.24 -11.45
CA GLU A 670 22.17 -3.48 -12.50
C GLU A 670 21.80 -2.18 -13.24
N ARG A 671 21.80 -2.26 -14.56
CA ARG A 671 21.36 -1.26 -15.51
C ARG A 671 20.01 -1.65 -16.05
N VAL A 672 19.08 -0.69 -16.11
CA VAL A 672 17.82 -0.89 -16.82
C VAL A 672 18.02 -0.59 -18.30
N GLY A 673 17.59 -1.52 -19.15
CA GLY A 673 17.50 -1.38 -20.61
C GLY A 673 16.18 -1.93 -21.13
N SER A 674 16.07 -2.07 -22.44
CA SER A 674 14.96 -2.75 -23.09
C SER A 674 15.47 -3.68 -24.19
N GLU A 675 14.74 -4.76 -24.43
CA GLU A 675 14.93 -5.66 -25.54
C GLU A 675 13.67 -5.66 -26.40
N THR A 676 13.83 -5.42 -27.70
CA THR A 676 12.70 -5.52 -28.63
C THR A 676 12.44 -6.99 -28.96
N LEU A 677 11.38 -7.57 -28.39
CA LEU A 677 10.87 -8.87 -28.82
C LEU A 677 9.93 -8.70 -30.01
N GLN A 678 10.12 -9.54 -31.02
CA GLN A 678 9.20 -9.65 -32.16
C GLN A 678 8.49 -11.00 -32.05
N LEU A 679 7.17 -10.98 -31.89
CA LEU A 679 6.37 -12.21 -31.95
C LEU A 679 6.27 -12.68 -33.41
N ALA A 680 6.30 -13.99 -33.61
CA ALA A 680 6.26 -14.57 -34.95
C ALA A 680 4.83 -14.53 -35.50
N GLY A 681 4.58 -13.69 -36.51
CA GLY A 681 3.39 -13.76 -37.37
C GLY A 681 2.56 -12.48 -37.50
N ASP A 682 2.75 -11.51 -36.61
CA ASP A 682 1.84 -10.37 -36.41
C ASP A 682 2.53 -8.99 -36.48
N GLY A 683 3.87 -8.95 -36.65
CA GLY A 683 4.61 -7.70 -36.87
C GLY A 683 4.68 -6.75 -35.65
N LEU A 684 4.04 -7.12 -34.54
CA LEU A 684 4.08 -6.39 -33.28
C LEU A 684 5.47 -6.53 -32.64
N ARG A 685 6.04 -5.38 -32.27
CA ARG A 685 7.32 -5.25 -31.56
C ARG A 685 7.05 -4.72 -30.17
N PHE A 686 7.54 -5.42 -29.15
CA PHE A 686 7.42 -5.00 -27.75
C PHE A 686 8.80 -4.81 -27.16
N ASP A 687 9.06 -3.62 -26.63
CA ASP A 687 10.24 -3.38 -25.82
C ASP A 687 10.00 -3.91 -24.41
N VAL A 688 10.62 -5.05 -24.10
CA VAL A 688 10.58 -5.66 -22.77
C VAL A 688 11.70 -5.04 -21.94
N PRO A 689 11.38 -4.41 -20.79
CA PRO A 689 12.41 -3.93 -19.89
C PRO A 689 13.30 -5.08 -19.42
N LYS A 690 14.62 -4.88 -19.44
CA LYS A 690 15.64 -5.86 -19.01
C LYS A 690 16.59 -5.26 -17.99
N GLN A 691 17.07 -6.08 -17.07
CA GLN A 691 18.19 -5.73 -16.18
C GLN A 691 19.50 -6.38 -16.65
N TRP A 692 20.48 -5.56 -16.97
CA TRP A 692 21.81 -6.01 -17.35
C TRP A 692 22.85 -5.57 -16.34
N LEU A 693 23.84 -6.41 -16.08
CA LEU A 693 24.93 -6.09 -15.16
C LEU A 693 25.94 -5.16 -15.83
N ARG A 694 26.43 -4.18 -15.07
CA ARG A 694 27.56 -3.34 -15.43
C ARG A 694 28.60 -3.47 -14.33
N ILE A 695 29.86 -3.68 -14.73
CA ILE A 695 31.00 -3.68 -13.84
C ILE A 695 31.92 -2.51 -14.19
N VAL A 696 32.43 -1.83 -13.17
CA VAL A 696 33.46 -0.81 -13.31
C VAL A 696 34.68 -1.24 -12.51
N SER A 697 35.85 -1.11 -13.12
CA SER A 697 37.11 -1.37 -12.45
C SER A 697 38.16 -0.33 -12.82
N ARG A 698 39.04 -0.03 -11.87
CA ARG A 698 40.26 0.73 -12.15
C ARG A 698 41.36 -0.21 -12.66
N LEU A 699 42.11 0.21 -13.66
CA LEU A 699 43.24 -0.53 -14.21
C LEU A 699 44.58 0.05 -13.73
N ASN A 700 45.67 -0.68 -14.00
CA ASN A 700 47.04 -0.29 -13.63
C ASN A 700 47.50 1.04 -14.26
N ASP A 701 46.86 1.49 -15.34
CA ASP A 701 47.07 2.82 -15.93
C ASP A 701 46.47 3.97 -15.07
N GLY A 702 45.68 3.60 -14.05
CA GLY A 702 44.98 4.52 -13.15
C GLY A 702 43.63 4.99 -13.68
N ARG A 703 43.16 4.52 -14.85
CA ARG A 703 41.88 4.91 -15.44
C ARG A 703 40.77 3.92 -15.09
N LEU A 704 39.52 4.36 -15.23
CA LEU A 704 38.33 3.53 -15.03
C LEU A 704 37.84 2.95 -16.34
N TYR A 705 37.46 1.67 -16.31
CA TYR A 705 36.88 0.96 -17.43
C TYR A 705 35.58 0.32 -16.99
N ILE A 706 34.59 0.37 -17.87
CA ILE A 706 33.27 -0.21 -17.65
C ILE A 706 32.97 -1.27 -18.71
N LYS A 707 32.33 -2.35 -18.28
CA LYS A 707 31.88 -3.43 -19.15
C LYS A 707 30.48 -3.88 -18.76
N GLY A 708 29.68 -4.27 -19.75
CA GLY A 708 28.32 -4.73 -19.56
C GLY A 708 28.06 -6.12 -20.10
N ASN A 709 27.01 -6.76 -19.59
CA ASN A 709 26.36 -7.86 -20.29
C ASN A 709 25.14 -7.36 -21.07
N ASN A 710 24.73 -8.20 -22.03
CA ASN A 710 23.53 -8.06 -22.82
C ASN A 710 23.02 -9.48 -23.18
N VAL A 711 22.04 -9.57 -24.08
CA VAL A 711 21.44 -10.84 -24.54
C VAL A 711 22.41 -11.81 -25.22
N HIS A 712 23.56 -11.32 -25.69
CA HIS A 712 24.64 -12.09 -26.32
C HIS A 712 25.79 -12.41 -25.35
N GLY A 713 25.65 -12.10 -24.05
CA GLY A 713 26.68 -12.27 -23.04
C GLY A 713 27.42 -10.97 -22.72
N TRP A 714 28.66 -11.07 -22.25
CA TRP A 714 29.48 -9.90 -21.92
C TRP A 714 29.99 -9.21 -23.19
N ASP A 715 29.81 -7.89 -23.28
CA ASP A 715 30.11 -7.08 -24.47
C ASP A 715 31.56 -7.29 -24.93
N GLY A 716 31.77 -7.63 -26.21
CA GLY A 716 33.11 -7.71 -26.81
C GLY A 716 34.02 -8.76 -26.16
N ALA A 717 33.83 -10.04 -26.52
CA ALA A 717 34.71 -11.12 -26.10
C ALA A 717 36.18 -10.79 -26.43
N GLY A 718 37.05 -10.76 -25.41
CA GLY A 718 38.48 -10.41 -25.55
C GLY A 718 38.83 -8.92 -25.50
N GLN A 719 37.85 -8.02 -25.35
CA GLN A 719 38.09 -6.60 -25.10
C GLN A 719 38.13 -6.29 -23.59
N VAL A 720 38.99 -5.35 -23.20
CA VAL A 720 39.22 -4.95 -21.80
C VAL A 720 38.04 -4.12 -21.21
N GLY A 721 37.12 -3.64 -22.05
CA GLY A 721 36.00 -2.76 -21.68
C GLY A 721 36.17 -1.34 -22.21
N THR A 722 35.17 -0.48 -21.98
CA THR A 722 35.17 0.91 -22.44
C THR A 722 35.83 1.81 -21.39
N ALA A 723 36.89 2.54 -21.77
CA ALA A 723 37.49 3.55 -20.91
C ALA A 723 36.51 4.70 -20.67
N VAL A 724 36.36 5.10 -19.41
CA VAL A 724 35.49 6.20 -19.00
C VAL A 724 36.27 7.53 -19.04
N PRO A 725 35.67 8.64 -19.54
CA PRO A 725 36.27 9.97 -19.51
C PRO A 725 36.65 10.46 -18.10
N GLY A 726 37.50 11.49 -18.01
CA GLY A 726 37.84 12.19 -16.77
C GLY A 726 39.35 12.43 -16.56
N PRO A 727 39.82 12.64 -15.32
CA PRO A 727 41.22 12.89 -15.00
C PRO A 727 42.16 11.76 -15.46
N ALA A 728 43.46 12.08 -15.53
CA ALA A 728 44.48 11.13 -15.94
C ALA A 728 44.58 9.90 -15.03
N ARG A 729 44.27 10.05 -13.73
CA ARG A 729 44.29 8.98 -12.73
C ARG A 729 43.18 9.13 -11.70
N TYR A 730 42.58 8.00 -11.34
CA TYR A 730 41.63 7.82 -10.25
C TYR A 730 42.26 7.01 -9.11
N ILE A 731 41.78 7.24 -7.88
CA ILE A 731 42.21 6.54 -6.67
C ILE A 731 41.05 5.83 -5.98
N GLY A 732 41.38 4.75 -5.26
CA GLY A 732 40.41 3.97 -4.49
C GLY A 732 39.48 3.11 -5.34
N VAL A 733 38.44 2.59 -4.69
CA VAL A 733 37.37 1.80 -5.32
C VAL A 733 36.28 2.74 -5.84
N PRO A 734 35.89 2.65 -7.14
CA PRO A 734 34.77 3.42 -7.65
C PRO A 734 33.46 2.92 -7.05
N ALA A 735 32.46 3.79 -6.92
CA ALA A 735 31.08 3.38 -6.70
C ALA A 735 30.27 3.58 -7.98
N ILE A 736 29.24 2.77 -8.17
CA ILE A 736 28.32 2.89 -9.31
C ILE A 736 26.89 2.74 -8.81
N ALA A 737 25.99 3.62 -9.24
CA ALA A 737 24.60 3.59 -8.84
C ALA A 737 23.68 3.94 -10.00
N ARG A 738 22.48 3.38 -9.96
CA ARG A 738 21.42 3.68 -10.90
C ARG A 738 20.65 4.92 -10.45
N ASN A 739 20.42 5.85 -11.37
CA ASN A 739 19.54 6.99 -11.20
C ASN A 739 18.06 6.58 -11.35
N ARG A 740 17.13 7.44 -10.93
CA ARG A 740 15.69 7.11 -10.97
C ARG A 740 15.19 6.79 -12.38
N ASN A 741 15.76 7.43 -13.40
CA ASN A 741 15.43 7.19 -14.81
C ASN A 741 16.06 5.91 -15.41
N GLY A 742 16.80 5.13 -14.64
CA GLY A 742 17.45 3.90 -15.09
C GLY A 742 18.88 4.05 -15.62
N MET A 743 19.34 5.29 -15.87
CA MET A 743 20.73 5.57 -16.29
C MET A 743 21.70 5.40 -15.12
N LEU A 744 22.96 5.12 -15.42
CA LEU A 744 23.98 4.92 -14.39
C LEU A 744 24.86 6.15 -14.15
N GLN A 745 25.35 6.28 -12.91
CA GLN A 745 26.39 7.22 -12.52
C GLN A 745 27.52 6.47 -11.80
N ILE A 746 28.76 6.77 -12.19
CA ILE A 746 29.98 6.31 -11.51
C ILE A 746 30.49 7.46 -10.63
N PHE A 747 30.89 7.13 -9.41
CA PHE A 747 31.47 8.05 -8.43
C PHE A 747 32.89 7.60 -8.13
N ALA A 748 33.85 8.49 -8.34
CA ALA A 748 35.26 8.20 -8.11
C ALA A 748 36.01 9.42 -7.62
N ARG A 749 37.21 9.19 -7.09
CA ARG A 749 38.11 10.26 -6.64
C ARG A 749 39.30 10.40 -7.56
N ASP A 750 39.72 11.63 -7.80
CA ASP A 750 40.99 11.89 -8.44
C ASP A 750 42.16 11.88 -7.43
N THR A 751 43.39 12.10 -7.91
CA THR A 751 44.59 12.04 -7.07
C THR A 751 44.70 13.14 -6.01
N VAL A 752 43.88 14.18 -6.08
CA VAL A 752 43.81 15.23 -5.05
C VAL A 752 42.61 15.04 -4.12
N GLY A 753 41.83 13.97 -4.31
CA GLY A 753 40.69 13.61 -3.47
C GLY A 753 39.39 14.32 -3.83
N GLU A 754 39.27 14.95 -5.00
CA GLU A 754 38.00 15.52 -5.45
C GLU A 754 37.05 14.43 -5.96
N ALA A 755 35.77 14.57 -5.67
CA ALA A 755 34.74 13.68 -6.20
C ALA A 755 34.36 14.02 -7.65
N ILE A 756 34.47 13.02 -8.52
CA ILE A 756 34.04 13.07 -9.91
C ILE A 756 32.80 12.18 -10.07
N VAL A 757 31.70 12.79 -10.51
CA VAL A 757 30.49 12.10 -10.95
C VAL A 757 30.56 11.92 -12.46
N ILE A 758 30.48 10.68 -12.94
CA ILE A 758 30.56 10.35 -14.35
C ILE A 758 29.22 9.76 -14.77
N SER A 759 28.47 10.54 -15.54
CA SER A 759 27.09 10.22 -15.92
C SER A 759 27.02 9.63 -17.32
N GLU A 760 26.30 8.52 -17.44
CA GLU A 760 25.94 7.94 -18.72
C GLU A 760 25.03 8.91 -19.50
N PRO A 761 25.39 9.33 -20.73
CA PRO A 761 24.65 10.35 -21.47
C PRO A 761 23.47 9.74 -22.24
N SER A 762 23.60 8.48 -22.62
CA SER A 762 22.62 7.62 -23.27
C SER A 762 23.08 6.18 -23.13
N THR A 763 22.20 5.23 -23.43
CA THR A 763 22.45 3.80 -23.28
C THR A 763 23.80 3.34 -23.83
N ASP A 764 24.66 2.85 -22.93
CA ASP A 764 26.01 2.30 -23.09
C ASP A 764 27.02 3.23 -23.77
N ALA A 765 26.73 4.53 -23.86
CA ALA A 765 27.58 5.54 -24.47
C ALA A 765 28.69 6.05 -23.52
N TRP A 766 29.36 5.14 -22.80
CA TRP A 766 30.33 5.46 -21.76
C TRP A 766 31.57 6.20 -22.24
N GLY A 767 31.99 5.99 -23.49
CA GLY A 767 33.10 6.74 -24.09
C GLY A 767 32.81 8.24 -24.25
N ARG A 768 31.54 8.66 -24.10
CA ARG A 768 31.07 10.05 -24.17
C ARG A 768 30.46 10.53 -22.85
N ALA A 769 30.71 9.82 -21.75
CA ALA A 769 30.13 10.15 -20.45
C ALA A 769 30.49 11.56 -19.98
N VAL A 770 29.53 12.19 -19.30
CA VAL A 770 29.67 13.56 -18.79
C VAL A 770 30.30 13.51 -17.41
N CYS A 771 31.43 14.19 -17.24
CA CYS A 771 32.12 14.29 -15.95
C CYS A 771 31.77 15.60 -15.26
N THR A 772 31.32 15.52 -14.01
CA THR A 772 31.00 16.67 -13.15
C THR A 772 31.79 16.56 -11.85
N ARG A 773 32.48 17.64 -11.48
CA ARG A 773 33.13 17.76 -10.17
C ARG A 773 32.14 18.24 -9.13
N ILE A 774 32.11 17.60 -7.96
CA ILE A 774 31.41 18.15 -6.79
C ILE A 774 32.46 18.93 -5.98
N GLY A 775 32.47 20.25 -6.15
CA GLY A 775 33.42 21.14 -5.51
C GLY A 775 33.20 21.32 -4.01
N GLY A 776 34.20 21.87 -3.31
CA GLY A 776 34.07 22.31 -1.92
C GLY A 776 34.58 21.34 -0.85
N GLY A 777 35.27 20.25 -1.20
CA GLY A 777 35.87 19.34 -0.21
C GLY A 777 36.86 18.34 -0.79
N THR A 778 37.94 18.06 -0.04
CA THR A 778 38.90 16.98 -0.32
C THR A 778 38.48 15.74 0.48
N LEU A 779 38.27 14.62 -0.21
CA LEU A 779 37.84 13.36 0.37
C LEU A 779 39.01 12.42 0.66
N SER A 780 38.99 11.83 1.84
CA SER A 780 40.01 10.88 2.32
C SER A 780 39.57 9.41 2.28
N SER A 781 38.29 9.11 2.07
CA SER A 781 37.78 7.74 1.83
C SER A 781 37.11 7.59 0.47
N ASP A 782 36.90 6.35 0.04
CA ASP A 782 36.01 6.03 -1.08
C ASP A 782 34.55 6.43 -0.78
N ILE A 783 33.75 6.52 -1.84
CA ILE A 783 32.40 7.08 -1.81
C ILE A 783 31.36 5.96 -1.63
N ALA A 784 30.46 6.11 -0.67
CA ALA A 784 29.25 5.32 -0.57
C ALA A 784 28.07 6.08 -1.19
N VAL A 785 27.13 5.39 -1.83
CA VAL A 785 25.99 5.99 -2.53
C VAL A 785 24.72 5.21 -2.27
N ALA A 786 23.59 5.91 -2.09
CA ALA A 786 22.27 5.30 -2.04
C ALA A 786 21.22 6.22 -2.68
N MET A 787 20.09 5.63 -3.08
CA MET A 787 18.92 6.37 -3.57
C MET A 787 17.93 6.60 -2.43
N CYS A 788 17.56 7.86 -2.22
CA CYS A 788 16.46 8.26 -1.35
C CYS A 788 15.11 7.74 -1.88
N ILE A 789 14.10 7.63 -1.02
CA ILE A 789 12.77 7.15 -1.43
C ILE A 789 12.09 8.04 -2.48
N ASP A 790 12.51 9.31 -2.59
CA ASP A 790 12.04 10.26 -3.62
C ASP A 790 12.77 10.13 -4.97
N GLY A 791 13.78 9.25 -5.07
CA GLY A 791 14.54 8.99 -6.28
C GLY A 791 15.83 9.80 -6.45
N ARG A 792 16.18 10.68 -5.50
CA ARG A 792 17.47 11.41 -5.53
C ARG A 792 18.60 10.48 -5.09
N LEU A 793 19.76 10.58 -5.74
CA LEU A 793 20.98 9.96 -5.22
C LEU A 793 21.64 10.85 -4.16
N GLU A 794 22.17 10.23 -3.11
CA GLU A 794 22.94 10.86 -2.04
C GLU A 794 24.23 10.06 -1.81
N ILE A 795 25.35 10.77 -1.71
CA ILE A 795 26.70 10.22 -1.58
C ILE A 795 27.34 10.65 -0.26
N PHE A 796 28.19 9.77 0.27
CA PHE A 796 28.83 9.91 1.58
C PHE A 796 30.30 9.54 1.49
N ALA A 797 31.16 10.32 2.14
CA ALA A 797 32.59 10.04 2.22
C ALA A 797 33.22 10.72 3.45
N ARG A 798 34.41 10.27 3.84
CA ARG A 798 35.21 10.94 4.87
C ARG A 798 35.90 12.17 4.26
N GLY A 799 35.75 13.32 4.90
CA GLY A 799 36.48 14.55 4.56
C GLY A 799 37.93 14.51 5.00
N ALA A 800 38.74 15.50 4.57
CA ALA A 800 40.12 15.67 5.02
C ALA A 800 40.21 16.02 6.52
N ASP A 801 39.15 16.59 7.10
CA ASP A 801 39.01 16.87 8.53
C ASP A 801 38.73 15.61 9.38
N GLY A 802 38.54 14.46 8.73
CA GLY A 802 38.23 13.19 9.37
C GLY A 802 36.77 13.02 9.79
N SER A 803 35.88 13.92 9.41
CA SER A 803 34.45 13.79 9.62
C SER A 803 33.77 13.08 8.44
N LEU A 804 32.55 12.58 8.66
CA LEU A 804 31.63 12.17 7.60
C LEU A 804 31.06 13.40 6.89
N TRP A 805 31.07 13.37 5.56
CA TRP A 805 30.47 14.39 4.69
C TRP A 805 29.50 13.74 3.71
N HIS A 806 28.54 14.52 3.23
CA HIS A 806 27.58 14.09 2.22
C HIS A 806 27.32 15.15 1.14
N ALA A 807 26.82 14.70 -0.02
CA ALA A 807 26.26 15.54 -1.07
C ALA A 807 25.08 14.79 -1.72
N TYR A 808 24.10 15.52 -2.25
CA TYR A 808 22.86 14.93 -2.78
C TYR A 808 22.40 15.63 -4.05
N GLN A 809 21.66 14.93 -4.89
CA GLN A 809 20.94 15.57 -5.98
C GLN A 809 19.84 16.50 -5.44
N LEU A 810 19.63 17.66 -6.05
CA LEU A 810 18.60 18.64 -5.66
C LEU A 810 17.20 18.24 -6.15
N ALA A 811 17.15 17.45 -7.22
CA ALA A 811 15.96 16.80 -7.75
C ALA A 811 16.39 15.47 -8.38
N PRO A 812 15.49 14.47 -8.55
CA PRO A 812 15.85 13.21 -9.16
C PRO A 812 16.52 13.42 -10.52
N ASN A 813 17.71 12.84 -10.73
CA ASN A 813 18.53 13.00 -11.93
C ASN A 813 19.02 14.45 -12.21
N GLY A 814 18.91 15.34 -11.22
CA GLY A 814 19.25 16.76 -11.34
C GLY A 814 20.68 17.11 -10.93
N ALA A 815 20.90 18.41 -10.72
CA ALA A 815 22.18 18.94 -10.23
C ALA A 815 22.48 18.45 -8.80
N TRP A 816 23.76 18.41 -8.46
CA TRP A 816 24.24 18.05 -7.13
C TRP A 816 24.35 19.27 -6.22
N SER A 817 24.16 19.06 -4.92
CA SER A 817 24.55 19.99 -3.87
C SER A 817 26.08 20.12 -3.80
N GLY A 818 26.56 21.08 -3.01
CA GLY A 818 27.92 21.03 -2.48
C GLY A 818 28.06 19.98 -1.36
N TRP A 819 29.29 19.74 -0.93
CA TRP A 819 29.60 18.91 0.23
C TRP A 819 29.21 19.60 1.55
N ALA A 820 28.57 18.86 2.45
CA ALA A 820 28.27 19.30 3.81
C ALA A 820 28.77 18.28 4.84
N SER A 821 29.31 18.77 5.96
CA SER A 821 29.74 17.91 7.07
C SER A 821 28.54 17.40 7.87
N MET A 822 28.56 16.13 8.24
CA MET A 822 27.58 15.48 9.09
C MET A 822 28.02 15.41 10.56
N ALA A 823 29.15 16.04 10.91
CA ALA A 823 29.69 16.12 12.28
C ALA A 823 29.85 14.76 12.99
N VAL A 824 30.18 13.70 12.23
CA VAL A 824 30.51 12.37 12.78
C VAL A 824 31.98 12.06 12.53
N ALA A 825 32.78 11.92 13.58
CA ALA A 825 34.19 11.56 13.45
C ALA A 825 34.37 10.12 12.97
N MET A 826 35.27 9.93 12.01
CA MET A 826 35.62 8.65 11.41
C MET A 826 37.10 8.33 11.61
N ILE A 827 37.42 7.05 11.84
CA ILE A 827 38.81 6.60 11.86
C ILE A 827 39.46 6.80 10.47
N GLU A 828 40.77 7.05 10.46
CA GLU A 828 41.52 7.25 9.22
C GLU A 828 41.42 6.04 8.27
N GLY A 829 41.23 6.32 6.98
CA GLY A 829 41.09 5.29 5.95
C GLY A 829 39.74 4.56 5.90
N SER A 830 38.82 4.82 6.84
CA SER A 830 37.52 4.13 6.89
C SER A 830 36.51 4.69 5.90
N MET A 831 35.72 3.79 5.31
CA MET A 831 34.61 4.11 4.40
C MET A 831 33.25 4.08 5.11
N PRO A 832 32.32 4.97 4.75
CA PRO A 832 30.93 4.87 5.20
C PRO A 832 30.20 3.70 4.50
N ALA A 833 29.09 3.29 5.08
CA ALA A 833 28.12 2.39 4.47
C ALA A 833 26.72 2.97 4.61
N VAL A 834 25.90 2.94 3.55
CA VAL A 834 24.57 3.54 3.57
C VAL A 834 23.55 2.60 2.93
N ALA A 835 22.35 2.55 3.51
CA ALA A 835 21.20 1.87 2.94
C ALA A 835 19.91 2.63 3.23
N LEU A 836 18.90 2.43 2.38
CA LEU A 836 17.53 2.84 2.66
C LEU A 836 16.94 1.90 3.72
N ASN A 837 16.50 2.46 4.85
CA ASN A 837 15.86 1.69 5.90
C ASN A 837 14.38 1.37 5.60
N ALA A 838 13.80 0.54 6.46
CA ALA A 838 12.43 0.04 6.36
C ALA A 838 11.37 1.16 6.31
N TRP A 839 11.71 2.35 6.83
CA TRP A 839 10.77 3.46 6.98
C TRP A 839 10.85 4.49 5.86
N GLY A 840 11.79 4.34 4.91
CA GLY A 840 11.95 5.20 3.74
C GLY A 840 13.03 6.28 3.87
N GLY A 841 13.79 6.31 4.97
CA GLY A 841 14.94 7.21 5.13
C GLY A 841 16.27 6.50 4.89
N LEU A 842 17.28 7.21 4.38
CA LEU A 842 18.64 6.66 4.37
C LEU A 842 19.20 6.53 5.79
N GLN A 843 20.06 5.55 6.00
CA GLN A 843 20.81 5.38 7.24
C GLN A 843 22.26 5.09 6.92
N VAL A 844 23.15 5.94 7.41
CA VAL A 844 24.59 5.90 7.15
C VAL A 844 25.33 5.44 8.40
N PHE A 845 26.27 4.52 8.22
CA PHE A 845 27.08 3.89 9.25
C PHE A 845 28.56 4.17 8.98
N VAL A 846 29.33 4.45 10.03
CA VAL A 846 30.77 4.73 9.98
C VAL A 846 31.50 4.06 11.13
N ARG A 847 32.78 3.75 10.95
CA ARG A 847 33.66 3.33 12.06
C ARG A 847 34.30 4.57 12.70
N GLY A 848 34.06 4.73 13.99
CA GLY A 848 34.62 5.81 14.81
C GLY A 848 36.10 5.59 15.17
N PRO A 849 36.80 6.63 15.66
CA PRO A 849 38.20 6.52 16.12
C PRO A 849 38.40 5.54 17.29
N ASP A 850 37.34 5.23 18.04
CA ASP A 850 37.25 4.26 19.11
C ASP A 850 36.84 2.86 18.63
N ASN A 851 36.85 2.63 17.31
CA ASN A 851 36.43 1.38 16.67
C ASN A 851 34.95 1.02 16.88
N GLN A 852 34.12 1.94 17.37
CA GLN A 852 32.68 1.70 17.44
C GLN A 852 32.00 2.05 16.12
N ILE A 853 30.97 1.29 15.75
CA ILE A 853 30.12 1.69 14.62
C ILE A 853 29.16 2.77 15.09
N ARG A 854 29.16 3.91 14.40
CA ARG A 854 28.22 5.01 14.61
C ARG A 854 27.30 5.15 13.41
N TYR A 855 26.11 5.68 13.64
CA TYR A 855 25.15 5.90 12.56
C TYR A 855 24.31 7.16 12.74
N ARG A 856 23.79 7.67 11.62
CA ARG A 856 22.74 8.68 11.55
C ARG A 856 21.62 8.20 10.64
N ARG A 857 20.37 8.56 10.97
CA ARG A 857 19.18 8.22 10.19
C ARG A 857 18.56 9.49 9.61
N GLN A 858 18.14 9.44 8.36
CA GLN A 858 17.43 10.52 7.71
C GLN A 858 15.98 10.61 8.22
N THR A 859 15.52 11.83 8.51
CA THR A 859 14.13 12.12 8.90
C THR A 859 13.33 12.54 7.66
N ILE A 860 12.32 11.76 7.32
CA ILE A 860 11.51 11.96 6.09
C ILE A 860 10.27 12.83 6.29
N ASP A 861 9.91 13.15 7.53
CA ASP A 861 8.76 14.00 7.85
C ASP A 861 9.19 15.49 7.81
N GLY A 862 9.01 16.16 6.66
CA GLY A 862 9.01 17.63 6.58
C GLY A 862 10.36 18.35 6.50
N GLY A 863 11.46 17.69 6.13
CA GLY A 863 12.73 18.43 5.95
C GLY A 863 14.02 17.70 5.57
N TRP A 864 14.03 16.41 5.21
CA TRP A 864 15.24 15.67 4.79
C TRP A 864 16.46 15.81 5.75
N GLY A 865 16.20 16.01 7.04
CA GLY A 865 17.23 16.15 8.08
C GLY A 865 17.84 14.82 8.49
N TRP A 866 18.79 14.87 9.44
CA TRP A 866 19.46 13.68 9.99
C TRP A 866 19.41 13.71 11.51
N THR A 867 19.11 12.56 12.13
CA THR A 867 19.14 12.41 13.60
C THR A 867 20.52 12.71 14.16
N GLU A 868 20.61 12.93 15.47
CA GLU A 868 21.90 12.95 16.17
C GLU A 868 22.67 11.62 15.99
N PRO A 869 24.01 11.63 16.06
CA PRO A 869 24.82 10.43 15.96
C PRO A 869 24.52 9.44 17.10
N ARG A 870 24.35 8.17 16.75
CA ARG A 870 24.17 7.05 17.70
C ARG A 870 25.27 6.01 17.50
N ALA A 871 25.51 5.16 18.49
CA ALA A 871 26.53 4.11 18.44
C ALA A 871 25.90 2.72 18.59
N LEU A 872 26.43 1.76 17.83
CA LEU A 872 26.25 0.32 18.07
C LEU A 872 27.41 -0.13 18.96
N LEU A 873 27.13 -0.41 20.23
CA LEU A 873 28.15 -0.76 21.21
C LEU A 873 28.85 -2.07 20.82
N GLY A 874 30.19 -2.04 20.73
CA GLY A 874 31.03 -3.16 20.28
C GLY A 874 32.32 -2.65 19.63
N ILE A 875 33.27 -3.54 19.34
CA ILE A 875 34.53 -3.19 18.66
C ILE A 875 34.51 -3.77 17.24
N ALA A 876 34.56 -2.90 16.25
CA ALA A 876 34.69 -3.21 14.84
C ALA A 876 36.17 -3.14 14.40
N ASP A 877 36.59 -4.12 13.62
CA ASP A 877 37.93 -4.19 13.00
C ASP A 877 37.91 -4.03 11.48
N SER A 878 36.73 -3.91 10.88
CA SER A 878 36.56 -3.48 9.49
C SER A 878 35.54 -2.35 9.35
N ASP A 879 35.54 -1.70 8.19
CA ASP A 879 34.45 -0.81 7.80
C ASP A 879 33.10 -1.55 7.82
N PRO A 880 32.00 -0.85 8.17
CA PRO A 880 30.69 -1.45 8.15
C PRO A 880 30.27 -1.81 6.72
N VAL A 881 29.44 -2.84 6.61
CA VAL A 881 28.62 -3.15 5.44
C VAL A 881 27.19 -3.20 5.91
N VAL A 882 26.27 -2.58 5.17
CA VAL A 882 24.85 -2.59 5.52
C VAL A 882 24.03 -3.16 4.38
N ALA A 883 23.05 -3.98 4.71
CA ALA A 883 22.08 -4.52 3.77
C ALA A 883 20.68 -4.54 4.39
N ALA A 884 19.64 -4.38 3.58
CA ALA A 884 18.27 -4.49 4.02
C ALA A 884 17.77 -5.94 3.91
N ASN A 885 17.12 -6.43 4.96
CA ASN A 885 16.32 -7.65 4.96
C ASN A 885 15.08 -7.49 4.06
N ALA A 886 14.33 -8.59 3.85
CA ALA A 886 13.15 -8.58 2.99
C ALA A 886 12.03 -7.65 3.51
N ASP A 887 11.96 -7.46 4.83
CA ASP A 887 11.06 -6.53 5.55
C ASP A 887 11.58 -5.07 5.55
N GLY A 888 12.77 -4.80 5.02
CA GLY A 888 13.41 -3.49 5.00
C GLY A 888 14.26 -3.16 6.24
N THR A 889 14.25 -3.99 7.28
CA THR A 889 15.14 -3.81 8.45
C THR A 889 16.59 -3.98 8.05
N LEU A 890 17.48 -3.14 8.60
CA LEU A 890 18.89 -3.18 8.24
C LEU A 890 19.67 -4.23 9.06
N CYS A 891 20.59 -4.94 8.39
CA CYS A 891 21.66 -5.71 9.00
C CYS A 891 23.00 -5.00 8.75
N VAL A 892 23.77 -4.77 9.80
CA VAL A 892 25.12 -4.19 9.74
C VAL A 892 26.13 -5.28 10.04
N PHE A 893 27.15 -5.39 9.19
CA PHE A 893 28.21 -6.37 9.29
C PHE A 893 29.58 -5.69 9.47
N THR A 894 30.42 -6.26 10.32
CA THR A 894 31.82 -5.84 10.50
C THR A 894 32.67 -7.04 10.93
N LEU A 895 33.99 -7.00 10.72
CA LEU A 895 34.89 -7.97 11.34
C LEU A 895 35.14 -7.59 12.80
N ALA A 896 35.26 -8.58 13.68
CA ALA A 896 35.83 -8.39 15.00
C ALA A 896 37.38 -8.51 14.96
N PRO A 897 38.10 -8.13 16.03
CA PRO A 897 39.56 -8.28 16.09
C PRO A 897 40.08 -9.71 15.91
N ASP A 898 39.24 -10.72 16.19
CA ASP A 898 39.53 -12.13 15.93
C ASP A 898 39.28 -12.56 14.47
N ARG A 899 38.91 -11.61 13.60
CA ARG A 899 38.57 -11.77 12.18
C ARG A 899 37.28 -12.55 11.91
N SER A 900 36.48 -12.81 12.92
CA SER A 900 35.12 -13.34 12.74
C SER A 900 34.20 -12.26 12.20
N LEU A 901 33.23 -12.66 11.37
CA LEU A 901 32.18 -11.75 10.94
C LEU A 901 31.17 -11.55 12.08
N GLN A 902 30.87 -10.30 12.39
CA GLN A 902 29.85 -9.89 13.34
C GLN A 902 28.68 -9.24 12.60
N MET A 903 27.46 -9.47 13.09
CA MET A 903 26.24 -8.86 12.57
C MET A 903 25.42 -8.24 13.70
N ALA A 904 24.92 -7.02 13.50
CA ALA A 904 23.85 -6.43 14.30
C ALA A 904 22.63 -6.20 13.40
N ARG A 905 21.43 -6.51 13.90
CA ARG A 905 20.18 -6.38 13.17
C ARG A 905 19.27 -5.32 13.79
N GLN A 906 18.70 -4.47 12.94
CA GLN A 906 17.71 -3.48 13.32
C GLN A 906 16.41 -4.17 13.76
N SER A 907 15.86 -3.74 14.89
CA SER A 907 14.62 -4.26 15.46
C SER A 907 13.77 -3.11 16.01
N THR A 908 12.46 -3.26 15.91
CA THR A 908 11.51 -2.42 16.63
C THR A 908 10.51 -3.33 17.30
N GLN A 909 10.98 -4.11 18.27
CA GLN A 909 10.08 -4.86 19.12
C GLN A 909 9.28 -3.85 19.96
N VAL A 910 7.96 -3.91 19.84
CA VAL A 910 7.00 -3.19 20.66
C VAL A 910 7.32 -3.50 22.12
N ILE A 911 7.68 -2.50 22.91
CA ILE A 911 7.34 -2.58 24.33
C ILE A 911 5.83 -2.40 24.31
N PRO A 912 4.99 -3.42 24.60
CA PRO A 912 3.64 -3.10 24.99
C PRO A 912 3.83 -2.20 26.20
N ARG A 913 3.56 -0.89 26.06
CA ARG A 913 3.21 -0.11 27.23
C ARG A 913 1.96 -0.80 27.74
N VAL A 914 2.16 -1.76 28.64
CA VAL A 914 1.14 -2.21 29.55
C VAL A 914 0.83 -0.96 30.34
N ASP A 915 -0.11 -0.16 29.84
CA ASP A 915 -0.75 0.84 30.65
C ASP A 915 -1.49 0.03 31.71
N LEU A 916 -0.86 -0.11 32.89
CA LEU A 916 -1.39 -0.86 34.03
C LEU A 916 -2.78 -0.33 34.48
N ARG A 917 -3.26 0.77 33.87
CA ARG A 917 -4.63 1.29 33.99
C ARG A 917 -5.70 0.42 33.34
N TYR A 918 -5.37 -0.46 32.40
CA TYR A 918 -6.35 -1.26 31.64
C TYR A 918 -6.27 -2.78 31.85
N VAL A 919 -5.29 -3.28 32.62
CA VAL A 919 -5.12 -4.74 32.88
C VAL A 919 -5.73 -5.19 34.22
N LEU A 920 -6.26 -4.25 35.00
CA LEU A 920 -6.77 -4.52 36.34
C LEU A 920 -8.29 -4.41 36.36
N GLY A 921 -8.96 -5.55 36.56
CA GLY A 921 -10.41 -5.62 36.71
C GLY A 921 -10.95 -4.72 37.82
N PRO A 922 -12.26 -4.40 37.81
CA PRO A 922 -12.88 -3.42 38.70
C PRO A 922 -12.59 -3.61 40.19
N GLU A 923 -12.31 -4.84 40.62
CA GLU A 923 -11.96 -5.20 42.00
C GLU A 923 -10.61 -4.62 42.47
N VAL A 924 -9.60 -4.56 41.59
CA VAL A 924 -8.27 -4.02 41.95
C VAL A 924 -8.28 -2.49 41.96
N ARG A 925 -9.13 -1.88 41.13
CA ARG A 925 -9.39 -0.43 41.13
C ARG A 925 -9.92 0.06 42.49
N ALA A 926 -10.76 -0.74 43.14
CA ALA A 926 -11.29 -0.46 44.49
C ALA A 926 -10.25 -0.63 45.60
N ALA A 927 -9.27 -1.53 45.43
CA ALA A 927 -8.21 -1.77 46.40
C ALA A 927 -7.16 -0.64 46.43
N ILE A 928 -6.83 -0.05 45.27
CA ILE A 928 -5.87 1.05 45.17
C ILE A 928 -6.46 2.37 45.70
N LEU A 929 -7.77 2.61 45.49
CA LEU A 929 -8.48 3.79 46.02
C LEU A 929 -8.69 3.76 47.54
N LYS A 930 -8.53 2.60 48.20
CA LYS A 930 -8.70 2.43 49.66
C LYS A 930 -7.40 2.46 50.47
N GLY A 931 -6.29 2.97 49.91
CA GLY A 931 -5.11 3.40 50.69
C GLY A 931 -4.48 2.34 51.61
N SER A 932 -4.68 1.04 51.35
CA SER A 932 -4.21 -0.01 52.25
C SER A 932 -2.84 -0.53 51.81
N ARG A 933 -1.78 0.01 52.41
CA ARG A 933 -0.40 -0.50 52.28
C ARG A 933 -0.31 -1.93 52.85
N ARG A 934 -0.41 -2.96 52.00
CA ARG A 934 0.16 -4.27 52.31
C ARG A 934 1.09 -4.73 51.18
N LYS A 935 2.30 -5.13 51.60
CA LYS A 935 3.44 -5.55 50.80
C LYS A 935 3.03 -6.63 49.78
N ILE A 936 3.26 -6.35 48.50
CA ILE A 936 3.31 -7.39 47.46
C ILE A 936 4.74 -7.96 47.49
N PRO A 937 4.96 -9.29 47.57
CA PRO A 937 6.29 -9.89 47.53
C PRO A 937 6.93 -9.72 46.16
N ARG A 938 8.27 -9.56 46.15
CA ARG A 938 9.09 -9.50 44.94
C ARG A 938 8.94 -10.78 44.11
N VAL A 939 8.46 -10.64 42.88
CA VAL A 939 8.76 -11.59 41.81
C VAL A 939 10.18 -11.26 41.32
N PRO A 940 11.10 -12.22 41.18
CA PRO A 940 12.42 -11.96 40.61
C PRO A 940 12.28 -11.62 39.12
N SER A 941 12.97 -10.57 38.68
CA SER A 941 13.17 -10.22 37.28
C SER A 941 14.62 -10.49 36.87
N PRO A 942 14.89 -10.42 35.56
CA PRO A 942 14.73 -11.47 34.57
C PRO A 942 15.99 -12.34 34.43
#